data_AF-A0A9W4FEX9-F1
#
_entry.id   AF-A0A9W4FEX9-F1
#
_cell.length_a   1.000
_cell.length_b   1.000
_cell.length_c   1.000
_cell.angle_alpha   90.00
_cell.angle_beta   90.00
_cell.angle_gamma   90.00
#
_symmetry.space_group_name_H-M   'P 1'
#
loop_
_entity.id
_entity.type
_entity.pdbx_description
1 polymer ?
#
loop_
_entity_poly.entity_id
_entity_poly.type
_entity_poly.pdbx_seq_one_letter_code
_entity_poly.pdbx_strand_id
1 'polypeptide(L)'
;MASTGDMAVMRTSGSEAEAALGFSGLHQLLRPALHLIDRLPAPQAEALAVALMLRDGPAPARFAVGAATLSLISRYAEEGPLLVLVDDAHLIDAPSAEALTFVARRLLADAVAMLICTRPEPGAVLAESDLPVVDLGGLDLSAASALIETTSATPAPADLVAKLHHLTLGSPLAIVELARDIERVRSLPPELPVPVPQTVVEAFGQRITALPDASRLALLVAVVADGDLALISRAVRTVGTTIDQLGGAEAIGVLQIVGGRAKFRHPLVRSAVYATADGNARRAVHRAVADALPAASHDRRAWHLSQATIGPDDAVASDLTAVAERARAQGAYGAATLASERSAELTDDHSLRATRLIAAGDSAWLAGRPDRARELLDAAALTATPSAQAEIDALRGNIALRTGSLRDAYQLLTTAAERTTTSNPETTLALLADAVTATFYLCDTAAGSATADRMEALLGVCPTASTRVRAMFAIGVARVLAGDDGVRWLRRGVDALRDEPRAVDDPHRPDWAIIGTLFLRECAAGRDTIRRLEDERRAQTAIGSLPNLLFHTARDAATTDRWQAAATQYDESVTLARETGQSTDLAASLSGLAWLQARMGHTDECRANAGEALELAHRHQIVFAGLWARFALGDLALAEADPESAVAHFVDLEKILSDISFQDVDLAPGPELTEAQVRQGQIVAARATARDYLQRALEKDQPWALARAYRATALVANDAGERCAQFEKALQLHELNPDRYEVARTRLAFGSALRRDKARTAARPHLRSALEEFDRLGARPWAEFASGELDATGERLRRNGEGRLDVLTSQELRIAGMLGGGATTKEAAAALFLSPKTVEYHLRHIYQKLDIRSRDELRSVMAEEGQAADTLNSH
;
A
#
# COMPACT_ATOMS: atom_id res chain seq x y z
N MET A 1 7.79 -37.38 -14.71
CA MET A 1 6.56 -36.63 -14.40
C MET A 1 6.07 -37.12 -13.05
N ALA A 2 6.08 -36.28 -12.02
CA ALA A 2 5.40 -36.62 -10.77
C ALA A 2 3.90 -36.75 -11.07
N SER A 3 3.28 -37.87 -10.70
CA SER A 3 1.82 -38.03 -10.82
C SER A 3 1.17 -37.01 -9.89
N THR A 4 0.35 -36.11 -10.42
CA THR A 4 -0.36 -35.07 -9.65
C THR A 4 -1.45 -35.65 -8.72
N GLY A 5 -1.57 -36.97 -8.59
CA GLY A 5 -2.66 -37.62 -7.86
C GLY A 5 -4.03 -37.15 -8.38
N ASP A 6 -5.01 -37.06 -7.47
CA ASP A 6 -6.36 -36.56 -7.73
C ASP A 6 -6.46 -35.01 -7.70
N MET A 7 -5.34 -34.28 -7.76
CA MET A 7 -5.35 -32.80 -7.73
C MET A 7 -5.67 -32.19 -9.10
N ALA A 8 -6.57 -31.20 -9.12
CA ALA A 8 -6.72 -30.30 -10.26
C ALA A 8 -5.47 -29.40 -10.39
N VAL A 9 -5.11 -28.98 -11.61
CA VAL A 9 -3.92 -28.16 -11.85
C VAL A 9 -4.28 -26.87 -12.57
N MET A 10 -3.98 -25.73 -11.96
CA MET A 10 -3.90 -24.43 -12.61
C MET A 10 -2.45 -24.08 -12.86
N ARG A 11 -2.12 -23.63 -14.07
CA ARG A 11 -0.74 -23.30 -14.43
C ARG A 11 -0.66 -21.96 -15.15
N THR A 12 0.36 -21.19 -14.79
CA THR A 12 0.83 -20.02 -15.54
C THR A 12 2.35 -20.08 -15.70
N SER A 13 2.88 -19.41 -16.72
CA SER A 13 4.32 -19.28 -16.97
C SER A 13 4.66 -17.87 -17.44
N GLY A 14 5.68 -17.25 -16.85
CA GLY A 14 6.18 -15.95 -17.31
C GLY A 14 6.71 -15.98 -18.73
N SER A 15 6.61 -14.85 -19.44
CA SER A 15 7.06 -14.70 -20.82
C SER A 15 7.49 -13.25 -21.07
N GLU A 16 8.66 -13.05 -21.67
CA GLU A 16 9.16 -11.72 -22.03
C GLU A 16 8.15 -10.92 -22.90
N ALA A 17 7.40 -11.61 -23.76
CA ALA A 17 6.42 -10.97 -24.64
C ALA A 17 5.15 -10.49 -23.91
N GLU A 18 4.86 -11.03 -22.74
CA GLU A 18 3.64 -10.75 -21.96
C GLU A 18 3.93 -10.04 -20.63
N ALA A 19 5.20 -9.91 -20.22
CA ALA A 19 5.61 -9.21 -19.00
C ALA A 19 5.14 -7.75 -18.94
N ALA A 20 4.96 -7.10 -20.11
CA ALA A 20 4.43 -5.74 -20.22
C ALA A 20 2.89 -5.68 -20.40
N LEU A 21 2.20 -6.81 -20.34
CA LEU A 21 0.74 -6.90 -20.44
C LEU A 21 0.17 -7.16 -19.05
N GLY A 22 -0.51 -6.14 -18.48
CA GLY A 22 -1.09 -6.22 -17.15
C GLY A 22 -2.07 -7.39 -16.99
N PHE A 23 -1.94 -8.12 -15.89
CA PHE A 23 -2.76 -9.27 -15.52
C PHE A 23 -2.75 -10.45 -16.51
N SER A 24 -1.79 -10.50 -17.45
CA SER A 24 -1.70 -11.58 -18.44
C SER A 24 -1.44 -12.95 -17.79
N GLY A 25 -0.52 -13.00 -16.82
CA GLY A 25 -0.21 -14.21 -16.06
C GLY A 25 -1.39 -14.69 -15.22
N LEU A 26 -2.15 -13.76 -14.63
CA LEU A 26 -3.35 -14.05 -13.86
C LEU A 26 -4.49 -14.55 -14.74
N HIS A 27 -4.71 -13.91 -15.90
CA HIS A 27 -5.69 -14.38 -16.89
C HIS A 27 -5.39 -15.80 -17.37
N GLN A 28 -4.11 -16.10 -17.64
CA GLN A 28 -3.67 -17.45 -18.02
C GLN A 28 -3.97 -18.46 -16.90
N LEU A 29 -3.66 -18.10 -15.65
CA LEU A 29 -3.86 -18.97 -14.49
C LEU A 29 -5.34 -19.26 -14.20
N LEU A 30 -6.16 -18.22 -14.18
CA LEU A 30 -7.55 -18.26 -13.72
C LEU A 30 -8.54 -18.74 -14.79
N ARG A 31 -8.08 -18.92 -16.04
CA ARG A 31 -8.92 -19.36 -17.17
C ARG A 31 -9.87 -20.53 -16.84
N PRO A 32 -9.46 -21.60 -16.11
CA PRO A 32 -10.36 -22.70 -15.76
C PRO A 32 -11.50 -22.29 -14.81
N ALA A 33 -11.32 -21.25 -14.00
CA ALA A 33 -12.25 -20.80 -12.98
C ALA A 33 -13.08 -19.57 -13.35
N LEU A 34 -12.87 -18.94 -14.52
CA LEU A 34 -13.58 -17.70 -14.90
C LEU A 34 -15.11 -17.82 -14.85
N HIS A 35 -15.65 -19.01 -15.11
CA HIS A 35 -17.08 -19.30 -15.01
C HIS A 35 -17.66 -19.16 -13.59
N LEU A 36 -16.82 -19.03 -12.56
CA LEU A 36 -17.21 -18.83 -11.16
C LEU A 36 -17.15 -17.36 -10.71
N ILE A 37 -16.71 -16.42 -11.57
CA ILE A 37 -16.55 -15.00 -11.19
C ILE A 37 -17.85 -14.40 -10.64
N ASP A 38 -19.00 -14.68 -11.28
CA ASP A 38 -20.31 -14.17 -10.84
C ASP A 38 -20.81 -14.76 -9.53
N ARG A 39 -20.11 -15.76 -8.98
CA ARG A 39 -20.42 -16.32 -7.66
C ARG A 39 -19.68 -15.56 -6.56
N LEU A 40 -18.68 -14.75 -6.87
CA LEU A 40 -17.96 -13.92 -5.90
C LEU A 40 -18.85 -12.78 -5.40
N PRO A 41 -18.55 -12.19 -4.22
CA PRO A 41 -19.15 -10.92 -3.81
C PRO A 41 -19.00 -9.85 -4.91
N ALA A 42 -20.04 -9.06 -5.18
CA ALA A 42 -20.09 -8.15 -6.33
C ALA A 42 -18.86 -7.21 -6.46
N PRO A 43 -18.33 -6.59 -5.39
CA PRO A 43 -17.12 -5.75 -5.51
C PRO A 43 -15.88 -6.52 -5.96
N GLN A 44 -15.72 -7.77 -5.53
CA GLN A 44 -14.61 -8.64 -5.92
C GLN A 44 -14.78 -9.16 -7.35
N ALA A 45 -16.01 -9.55 -7.71
CA ALA A 45 -16.34 -9.97 -9.07
C ALA A 45 -16.03 -8.87 -10.07
N GLU A 46 -16.44 -7.63 -9.76
CA GLU A 46 -16.21 -6.47 -10.62
C GLU A 46 -14.72 -6.13 -10.72
N ALA A 47 -14.01 -6.09 -9.59
CA ALA A 47 -12.57 -5.79 -9.59
C ALA A 47 -11.76 -6.78 -10.43
N LEU A 48 -12.03 -8.08 -10.29
CA LEU A 48 -11.36 -9.11 -11.08
C LEU A 48 -11.79 -9.09 -12.54
N ALA A 49 -13.07 -8.82 -12.83
CA ALA A 49 -13.56 -8.72 -14.20
C ALA A 49 -12.92 -7.55 -14.95
N VAL A 50 -12.80 -6.37 -14.33
CA VAL A 50 -12.12 -5.20 -14.93
C VAL A 50 -10.63 -5.47 -15.11
N ALA A 51 -9.94 -6.02 -14.09
CA ALA A 51 -8.53 -6.37 -14.19
C ALA A 51 -8.24 -7.32 -15.37
N LEU A 52 -9.13 -8.29 -15.61
CA LEU A 52 -9.01 -9.28 -16.68
C LEU A 52 -9.63 -8.85 -18.02
N MET A 53 -10.08 -7.60 -18.17
CA MET A 53 -10.81 -7.07 -19.35
C MET A 53 -12.07 -7.87 -19.73
N LEU A 54 -12.76 -8.44 -18.75
CA LEU A 54 -14.05 -9.12 -18.96
C LEU A 54 -15.23 -8.15 -18.91
N ARG A 55 -15.03 -6.97 -18.29
CA ARG A 55 -16.01 -5.87 -18.15
C ARG A 55 -15.30 -4.53 -18.19
N ASP A 56 -16.04 -3.49 -18.58
CA ASP A 56 -15.61 -2.09 -18.47
C ASP A 56 -15.91 -1.54 -17.07
N GLY A 57 -14.99 -0.78 -16.50
CA GLY A 57 -15.17 -0.17 -15.17
C GLY A 57 -13.99 0.69 -14.76
N PRO A 58 -14.06 1.37 -13.60
CA PRO A 58 -12.93 2.11 -13.05
C PRO A 58 -11.78 1.16 -12.66
N ALA A 59 -10.56 1.69 -12.63
CA ALA A 59 -9.38 0.91 -12.23
C ALA A 59 -9.60 0.24 -10.86
N PRO A 60 -9.47 -1.10 -10.78
CA PRO A 60 -9.73 -1.84 -9.56
C PRO A 60 -8.59 -1.66 -8.56
N ALA A 61 -8.90 -1.65 -7.26
CA ALA A 61 -7.85 -1.75 -6.24
C ALA A 61 -7.06 -3.03 -6.41
N ARG A 62 -5.74 -2.89 -6.25
CA ARG A 62 -4.79 -3.99 -6.09
C ARG A 62 -5.27 -5.05 -5.09
N PHE A 63 -5.70 -4.62 -3.89
CA PHE A 63 -6.18 -5.54 -2.86
C PHE A 63 -7.50 -6.22 -3.24
N ALA A 64 -8.38 -5.54 -3.97
CA ALA A 64 -9.63 -6.13 -4.44
C ALA A 64 -9.35 -7.23 -5.48
N VAL A 65 -8.38 -7.02 -6.39
CA VAL A 65 -7.96 -8.04 -7.36
C VAL A 65 -7.31 -9.23 -6.66
N GLY A 66 -6.40 -8.99 -5.70
CA GLY A 66 -5.78 -10.05 -4.89
C GLY A 66 -6.80 -10.87 -4.10
N ALA A 67 -7.75 -10.21 -3.43
CA ALA A 67 -8.81 -10.86 -2.65
C ALA A 67 -9.82 -11.61 -3.52
N ALA A 68 -10.18 -11.05 -4.67
CA ALA A 68 -11.03 -11.72 -5.65
C ALA A 68 -10.32 -12.95 -6.23
N THR A 69 -9.02 -12.85 -6.51
CA THR A 69 -8.19 -13.98 -6.95
C THR A 69 -8.17 -15.08 -5.90
N LEU A 70 -7.88 -14.73 -4.63
CA LEU A 70 -7.92 -15.69 -3.51
C LEU A 70 -9.28 -16.37 -3.40
N SER A 71 -10.36 -15.58 -3.46
CA SER A 71 -11.73 -16.09 -3.36
C SER A 71 -12.09 -17.01 -4.52
N LEU A 72 -11.65 -16.69 -5.74
CA LEU A 72 -11.89 -17.51 -6.92
C LEU A 72 -11.11 -18.84 -6.85
N ILE A 73 -9.82 -18.79 -6.48
CA ILE A 73 -8.97 -19.99 -6.31
C ILE A 73 -9.53 -20.88 -5.20
N SER A 74 -9.86 -20.31 -4.04
CA SER A 74 -10.40 -21.04 -2.90
C SER A 74 -11.72 -21.74 -3.26
N ARG A 75 -12.55 -21.06 -4.06
CA ARG A 75 -13.83 -21.59 -4.51
C ARG A 75 -13.69 -22.68 -5.56
N TYR A 76 -12.76 -22.54 -6.49
CA TYR A 76 -12.44 -23.61 -7.43
C TYR A 76 -11.92 -24.86 -6.69
N ALA A 77 -11.13 -24.66 -5.63
CA ALA A 77 -10.65 -25.72 -4.75
C ALA A 77 -11.72 -26.32 -3.82
N GLU A 78 -13.00 -25.88 -3.88
CA GLU A 78 -14.11 -26.58 -3.23
C GLU A 78 -14.48 -27.88 -3.97
N GLU A 79 -14.19 -27.98 -5.26
CA GLU A 79 -14.49 -29.17 -6.08
C GLU A 79 -13.48 -30.32 -5.87
N GLY A 80 -12.29 -29.99 -5.38
CA GLY A 80 -11.23 -30.94 -5.05
C GLY A 80 -9.90 -30.23 -4.76
N PRO A 81 -8.88 -30.97 -4.28
CA PRO A 81 -7.54 -30.43 -4.06
C PRO A 81 -6.96 -29.78 -5.32
N LEU A 82 -6.36 -28.60 -5.19
CA LEU A 82 -5.83 -27.79 -6.29
C LEU A 82 -4.32 -27.59 -6.15
N LEU A 83 -3.59 -27.78 -7.24
CA LEU A 83 -2.20 -27.39 -7.38
C LEU A 83 -2.09 -26.18 -8.31
N VAL A 84 -1.54 -25.09 -7.80
CA VAL A 84 -1.24 -23.87 -8.54
C VAL A 84 0.25 -23.84 -8.87
N LEU A 85 0.57 -23.91 -10.17
CA LEU A 85 1.94 -23.89 -10.69
C LEU A 85 2.22 -22.53 -11.35
N VAL A 86 3.21 -21.81 -10.84
CA VAL A 86 3.73 -20.57 -11.42
C VAL A 86 5.17 -20.82 -11.85
N ASP A 87 5.39 -20.91 -13.15
CA ASP A 87 6.71 -21.14 -13.74
C ASP A 87 7.32 -19.82 -14.23
N ASP A 88 8.65 -19.71 -14.25
CA ASP A 88 9.36 -18.49 -14.68
C ASP A 88 8.79 -17.19 -14.09
N ALA A 89 8.51 -17.17 -12.78
CA ALA A 89 7.79 -16.07 -12.12
C ALA A 89 8.48 -14.70 -12.20
N HIS A 90 9.81 -14.68 -12.38
CA HIS A 90 10.61 -13.48 -12.68
C HIS A 90 10.21 -12.78 -14.00
N LEU A 91 9.50 -13.47 -14.91
CA LEU A 91 9.00 -12.95 -16.19
C LEU A 91 7.48 -12.79 -16.23
N ILE A 92 6.78 -12.98 -15.11
CA ILE A 92 5.34 -12.70 -15.05
C ILE A 92 5.13 -11.19 -14.93
N ASP A 93 4.01 -10.69 -15.44
CA ASP A 93 3.68 -9.27 -15.27
C ASP A 93 3.54 -8.91 -13.79
N ALA A 94 4.04 -7.73 -13.42
CA ALA A 94 4.08 -7.27 -12.03
C ALA A 94 2.71 -7.33 -11.32
N PRO A 95 1.58 -6.85 -11.89
CA PRO A 95 0.30 -6.89 -11.18
C PRO A 95 -0.21 -8.33 -10.96
N SER A 96 0.07 -9.28 -11.85
CA SER A 96 -0.15 -10.71 -11.58
C SER A 96 0.71 -11.23 -10.42
N ALA A 97 2.01 -10.90 -10.41
CA ALA A 97 2.92 -11.33 -9.34
C ALA A 97 2.42 -10.87 -7.96
N GLU A 98 2.00 -9.61 -7.87
CA GLU A 98 1.47 -9.02 -6.65
C GLU A 98 0.18 -9.69 -6.16
N ALA A 99 -0.75 -9.98 -7.08
CA ALA A 99 -1.97 -10.72 -6.76
C ALA A 99 -1.66 -12.14 -6.26
N LEU A 100 -0.67 -12.81 -6.85
CA LEU A 100 -0.24 -14.15 -6.44
C LEU A 100 0.48 -14.13 -5.07
N THR A 101 1.30 -13.12 -4.78
CA THR A 101 1.87 -12.92 -3.44
C THR A 101 0.77 -12.71 -2.40
N PHE A 102 -0.27 -11.91 -2.73
CA PHE A 102 -1.40 -11.69 -1.84
C PHE A 102 -2.11 -13.00 -1.49
N VAL A 103 -2.36 -13.85 -2.49
CA VAL A 103 -2.98 -15.17 -2.35
C VAL A 103 -2.09 -16.08 -1.50
N ALA A 104 -0.80 -16.21 -1.84
CA ALA A 104 0.14 -17.10 -1.18
C ALA A 104 0.24 -16.81 0.33
N ARG A 105 0.23 -15.54 0.72
CA ARG A 105 0.27 -15.12 2.14
C ARG A 105 -1.01 -15.43 2.92
N ARG A 106 -2.11 -15.79 2.26
CA ARG A 106 -3.47 -15.89 2.86
C ARG A 106 -4.14 -17.25 2.66
N LEU A 107 -3.53 -18.16 1.89
CA LEU A 107 -3.92 -19.56 1.83
C LEU A 107 -3.42 -20.27 3.10
N LEU A 108 -4.32 -20.43 4.08
CA LEU A 108 -4.00 -21.06 5.37
C LEU A 108 -4.62 -22.46 5.51
N ALA A 109 -5.89 -22.62 5.14
CA ALA A 109 -6.66 -23.85 5.36
C ALA A 109 -7.35 -24.38 4.09
N ASP A 110 -7.15 -23.72 2.96
CA ASP A 110 -7.69 -24.14 1.67
C ASP A 110 -6.92 -25.37 1.15
N ALA A 111 -7.59 -26.27 0.42
CA ALA A 111 -6.98 -27.46 -0.18
C ALA A 111 -6.17 -27.08 -1.44
N VAL A 112 -5.28 -26.10 -1.29
CA VAL A 112 -4.51 -25.47 -2.37
C VAL A 112 -3.03 -25.58 -2.03
N ALA A 113 -2.26 -26.21 -2.91
CA ALA A 113 -0.81 -26.14 -2.90
C ALA A 113 -0.36 -25.16 -3.98
N MET A 114 0.59 -24.28 -3.66
CA MET A 114 1.17 -23.33 -4.62
C MET A 114 2.67 -23.58 -4.74
N LEU A 115 3.15 -23.80 -5.97
CA LEU A 115 4.58 -23.92 -6.28
C LEU A 115 4.95 -22.83 -7.27
N ILE A 116 5.88 -21.98 -6.85
CA ILE A 116 6.35 -20.82 -7.61
C ILE A 116 7.83 -21.02 -7.90
N CYS A 117 8.20 -21.06 -9.18
CA CYS A 117 9.57 -21.16 -9.64
C CYS A 117 10.05 -19.79 -10.12
N THR A 118 11.12 -19.28 -9.51
CA THR A 118 11.68 -17.96 -9.85
C THR A 118 13.21 -18.00 -9.84
N ARG A 119 13.84 -17.02 -10.51
CA ARG A 119 15.26 -16.75 -10.37
C ARG A 119 15.47 -15.67 -9.30
N PRO A 120 16.61 -15.70 -8.57
CA PRO A 120 16.97 -14.63 -7.65
C PRO A 120 17.48 -13.43 -8.47
N GLU A 121 16.56 -12.68 -9.05
CA GLU A 121 16.83 -11.44 -9.78
C GLU A 121 16.27 -10.24 -9.00
N PRO A 122 17.02 -9.12 -8.90
CA PRO A 122 16.52 -7.91 -8.26
C PRO A 122 15.21 -7.43 -8.88
N GLY A 123 14.20 -7.15 -8.06
CA GLY A 123 12.87 -6.68 -8.49
C GLY A 123 11.86 -7.78 -8.80
N ALA A 124 12.21 -9.07 -8.64
CA ALA A 124 11.26 -10.16 -8.75
C ALA A 124 10.34 -10.22 -7.51
N VAL A 125 9.15 -9.61 -7.62
CA VAL A 125 8.16 -9.44 -6.52
C VAL A 125 7.93 -10.71 -5.69
N LEU A 126 7.78 -11.86 -6.35
CA LEU A 126 7.52 -13.14 -5.68
C LEU A 126 8.77 -13.71 -4.98
N ALA A 127 9.98 -13.39 -5.45
CA ALA A 127 11.25 -13.82 -4.85
C ALA A 127 11.62 -12.98 -3.61
N GLU A 128 11.25 -11.69 -3.62
CA GLU A 128 11.48 -10.75 -2.52
C GLU A 128 10.39 -10.81 -1.43
N SER A 129 9.40 -11.69 -1.61
CA SER A 129 8.34 -11.90 -0.63
C SER A 129 8.81 -12.81 0.51
N ASP A 130 8.33 -12.58 1.74
CA ASP A 130 8.53 -13.47 2.92
C ASP A 130 7.83 -14.86 2.82
N LEU A 131 7.82 -15.47 1.63
CA LEU A 131 7.31 -16.81 1.42
C LEU A 131 8.39 -17.85 1.76
N PRO A 132 8.03 -19.09 2.17
CA PRO A 132 9.01 -20.14 2.37
C PRO A 132 9.78 -20.45 1.07
N VAL A 133 11.11 -20.34 1.12
CA VAL A 133 11.99 -20.55 -0.05
C VAL A 133 12.74 -21.88 0.08
N VAL A 134 12.82 -22.61 -1.03
CA VAL A 134 13.70 -23.77 -1.19
C VAL A 134 14.74 -23.43 -2.24
N ASP A 135 15.98 -23.19 -1.80
CA ASP A 135 17.09 -22.91 -2.71
C ASP A 135 17.53 -24.17 -3.45
N LEU A 136 17.40 -24.15 -4.78
CA LEU A 136 17.83 -25.24 -5.65
C LEU A 136 19.25 -24.99 -6.16
N GLY A 137 20.22 -25.67 -5.55
CA GLY A 137 21.60 -25.73 -6.04
C GLY A 137 21.78 -26.70 -7.20
N GLY A 138 23.01 -26.76 -7.74
CA GLY A 138 23.40 -27.81 -8.66
C GLY A 138 23.42 -29.18 -7.98
N LEU A 139 23.20 -30.25 -8.75
CA LEU A 139 23.34 -31.62 -8.31
C LEU A 139 24.74 -31.87 -7.76
N ASP A 140 24.83 -32.68 -6.71
CA ASP A 140 26.12 -33.21 -6.29
C ASP A 140 26.68 -34.19 -7.34
N LEU A 141 27.94 -34.55 -7.20
CA LEU A 141 28.63 -35.42 -8.15
C LEU A 141 27.96 -36.81 -8.30
N SER A 142 27.37 -37.33 -7.23
CA SER A 142 26.70 -38.64 -7.24
C SER A 142 25.38 -38.58 -8.03
N ALA A 143 24.57 -37.55 -7.78
CA ALA A 143 23.33 -37.29 -8.49
C ALA A 143 23.58 -36.91 -9.96
N ALA A 144 24.66 -36.17 -10.25
CA ALA A 144 25.11 -35.90 -11.61
C ALA A 144 25.51 -37.18 -12.35
N SER A 145 26.25 -38.08 -11.71
CA SER A 145 26.60 -39.40 -12.27
C SER A 145 25.36 -40.21 -12.60
N ALA A 146 24.42 -40.32 -11.65
CA ALA A 146 23.16 -41.02 -11.86
C ALA A 146 22.34 -40.40 -13.01
N LEU A 147 22.31 -39.07 -13.12
CA LEU A 147 21.62 -38.39 -14.21
C LEU A 147 22.27 -38.67 -15.58
N ILE A 148 23.61 -38.68 -15.66
CA ILE A 148 24.34 -39.00 -16.90
C ILE A 148 24.03 -40.43 -17.34
N GLU A 149 24.01 -41.38 -16.41
CA GLU A 149 23.66 -42.79 -16.68
C GLU A 149 22.25 -42.96 -17.26
N THR A 150 21.30 -42.10 -16.87
CA THR A 150 19.94 -42.13 -17.46
C THR A 150 19.88 -41.54 -18.87
N THR A 151 20.88 -40.75 -19.28
CA THR A 151 20.84 -39.95 -20.52
C THR A 151 21.77 -40.51 -21.62
N SER A 152 22.84 -41.20 -21.24
CA SER A 152 23.82 -41.78 -22.16
C SER A 152 23.66 -43.29 -22.27
N ALA A 153 23.69 -43.84 -23.49
CA ALA A 153 23.58 -45.29 -23.74
C ALA A 153 24.79 -46.10 -23.24
N THR A 154 25.89 -45.43 -22.88
CA THR A 154 27.13 -46.01 -22.36
C THR A 154 27.55 -45.30 -21.08
N PRO A 155 28.04 -46.03 -20.06
CA PRO A 155 28.55 -45.42 -18.82
C PRO A 155 29.68 -44.43 -19.11
N ALA A 156 29.54 -43.20 -18.60
CA ALA A 156 30.59 -42.19 -18.73
C ALA A 156 31.74 -42.51 -17.75
N PRO A 157 33.01 -42.43 -18.18
CA PRO A 157 34.16 -42.53 -17.28
C PRO A 157 34.09 -41.52 -16.12
N ALA A 158 34.53 -41.90 -14.92
CA ALA A 158 34.38 -41.08 -13.70
C ALA A 158 35.10 -39.72 -13.80
N ASP A 159 36.24 -39.65 -14.50
CA ASP A 159 36.97 -38.43 -14.81
C ASP A 159 36.15 -37.47 -15.68
N LEU A 160 35.34 -38.00 -16.59
CA LEU A 160 34.48 -37.22 -17.47
C LEU A 160 33.20 -36.75 -16.77
N VAL A 161 32.66 -37.56 -15.85
CA VAL A 161 31.56 -37.16 -14.95
C VAL A 161 32.02 -36.01 -14.05
N ALA A 162 33.21 -36.11 -13.46
CA ALA A 162 33.79 -35.04 -12.66
C ALA A 162 34.06 -33.77 -13.49
N LYS A 163 34.55 -33.92 -14.72
CA LYS A 163 34.74 -32.80 -15.65
C LYS A 163 33.41 -32.13 -16.03
N LEU A 164 32.38 -32.90 -16.33
CA LEU A 164 31.02 -32.40 -16.60
C LEU A 164 30.44 -31.67 -15.40
N HIS A 165 30.52 -32.26 -14.21
CA HIS A 165 30.06 -31.66 -12.97
C HIS A 165 30.78 -30.32 -12.70
N HIS A 166 32.10 -30.28 -12.90
CA HIS A 166 32.90 -29.07 -12.72
C HIS A 166 32.56 -27.95 -13.72
N LEU A 167 32.40 -28.30 -15.01
CA LEU A 167 32.03 -27.35 -16.06
C LEU A 167 30.60 -26.81 -15.91
N THR A 168 29.72 -27.56 -15.26
CA THR A 168 28.28 -27.25 -15.15
C THR A 168 27.85 -26.84 -13.75
N LEU A 169 28.76 -26.86 -12.78
CA LEU A 169 28.47 -26.68 -11.36
C LEU A 169 27.28 -27.54 -10.88
N GLY A 170 27.12 -28.74 -11.44
CA GLY A 170 26.01 -29.65 -11.10
C GLY A 170 24.67 -29.34 -11.78
N SER A 171 24.57 -28.39 -12.71
CA SER A 171 23.28 -28.09 -13.37
C SER A 171 22.71 -29.31 -14.11
N PRO A 172 21.52 -29.81 -13.73
CA PRO A 172 20.93 -30.98 -14.37
C PRO A 172 20.79 -30.82 -15.89
N LEU A 173 20.35 -29.64 -16.34
CA LEU A 173 20.17 -29.33 -17.75
C LEU A 173 21.49 -29.34 -18.51
N ALA A 174 22.50 -28.64 -18.00
CA ALA A 174 23.79 -28.56 -18.69
C ALA A 174 24.48 -29.92 -18.72
N ILE A 175 24.35 -30.72 -17.66
CA ILE A 175 24.83 -32.10 -17.61
C ILE A 175 24.14 -32.93 -18.72
N VAL A 176 22.81 -32.91 -18.79
CA VAL A 176 22.04 -33.66 -19.80
C VAL A 176 22.38 -33.22 -21.22
N GLU A 177 22.57 -31.92 -21.45
CA GLU A 177 22.85 -31.41 -22.79
C GLU A 177 24.31 -31.66 -23.23
N LEU A 178 25.29 -31.51 -22.33
CA LEU A 178 26.70 -31.79 -22.64
C LEU A 178 27.00 -33.30 -22.69
N ALA A 179 26.31 -34.13 -21.91
CA ALA A 179 26.48 -35.59 -21.93
C ALA A 179 26.05 -36.23 -23.26
N ARG A 180 25.28 -35.54 -24.10
CA ARG A 180 24.88 -36.00 -25.44
C ARG A 180 26.00 -35.92 -26.48
N ASP A 181 27.04 -35.15 -26.24
CA ASP A 181 28.22 -35.00 -27.12
C ASP A 181 29.51 -35.18 -26.31
N ILE A 182 29.73 -36.41 -25.85
CA ILE A 182 30.74 -36.75 -24.85
C ILE A 182 32.18 -36.57 -25.37
N GLU A 183 32.40 -36.73 -26.68
CA GLU A 183 33.70 -36.49 -27.34
C GLU A 183 34.06 -35.01 -27.35
N ARG A 184 33.06 -34.12 -27.44
CA ARG A 184 33.30 -32.69 -27.34
C ARG A 184 33.72 -32.28 -25.93
N VAL A 185 33.09 -32.85 -24.90
CA VAL A 185 33.47 -32.60 -23.50
C VAL A 185 34.92 -33.02 -23.23
N ARG A 186 35.41 -34.09 -23.88
CA ARG A 186 36.82 -34.48 -23.83
C ARG A 186 37.74 -33.39 -24.40
N SER A 187 37.33 -32.77 -25.51
CA SER A 187 38.11 -31.73 -26.21
C SER A 187 38.11 -30.34 -25.54
N LEU A 188 37.18 -30.05 -24.64
CA LEU A 188 37.11 -28.74 -23.94
C LEU A 188 38.32 -28.54 -23.00
N PRO A 189 38.98 -27.37 -23.02
CA PRO A 189 40.08 -27.07 -22.09
C PRO A 189 39.59 -27.02 -20.63
N PRO A 190 40.42 -27.41 -19.65
CA PRO A 190 40.12 -27.29 -18.24
C PRO A 190 40.29 -25.83 -17.79
N GLU A 191 39.27 -25.00 -18.00
CA GLU A 191 39.23 -23.62 -17.52
C GLU A 191 38.15 -23.43 -16.43
N LEU A 192 38.20 -22.28 -15.74
CA LEU A 192 37.30 -21.90 -14.65
C LEU A 192 35.81 -22.18 -14.98
N PRO A 193 34.96 -22.50 -13.97
CA PRO A 193 33.55 -22.77 -14.20
C PRO A 193 32.88 -21.61 -14.95
N VAL A 194 32.36 -21.88 -16.14
CA VAL A 194 31.59 -20.91 -16.93
C VAL A 194 30.15 -20.92 -16.42
N PRO A 195 29.47 -19.78 -16.27
CA PRO A 195 28.06 -19.77 -15.87
C PRO A 195 27.21 -20.68 -16.77
N VAL A 196 26.49 -21.60 -16.14
CA VAL A 196 25.57 -22.57 -16.78
C VAL A 196 24.65 -21.98 -17.85
N PRO A 197 24.11 -20.74 -17.72
CA PRO A 197 23.31 -20.14 -18.77
C PRO A 197 24.09 -19.94 -20.08
N GLN A 198 25.37 -19.57 -20.02
CA GLN A 198 26.19 -19.33 -21.21
C GLN A 198 26.55 -20.63 -21.92
N THR A 199 27.00 -21.65 -21.19
CA THR A 199 27.39 -22.95 -21.80
C THR A 199 26.20 -23.68 -22.43
N VAL A 200 25.01 -23.59 -21.81
CA VAL A 200 23.78 -24.19 -22.34
C VAL A 200 23.20 -23.38 -23.50
N VAL A 201 23.22 -22.04 -23.44
CA VAL A 201 22.79 -21.18 -24.55
C VAL A 201 23.73 -21.34 -25.76
N GLU A 202 25.03 -21.51 -25.55
CA GLU A 202 25.99 -21.81 -26.62
C GLU A 202 25.76 -23.20 -27.23
N ALA A 203 25.52 -24.22 -26.40
CA ALA A 203 25.23 -25.58 -26.87
C ALA A 203 23.91 -25.66 -27.65
N PHE A 204 22.84 -25.02 -27.17
CA PHE A 204 21.60 -24.90 -27.94
C PHE A 204 21.79 -24.02 -29.17
N GLY A 205 22.49 -22.89 -29.04
CA GLY A 205 22.75 -21.96 -30.13
C GLY A 205 23.45 -22.64 -31.31
N GLN A 206 24.44 -23.49 -31.07
CA GLN A 206 25.13 -24.23 -32.14
C GLN A 206 24.23 -25.26 -32.83
N ARG A 207 23.40 -25.98 -32.06
CA ARG A 207 22.41 -26.92 -32.63
C ARG A 207 21.34 -26.19 -33.44
N ILE A 208 20.91 -25.02 -32.97
CA ILE A 208 19.99 -24.14 -33.70
C ILE A 208 20.66 -23.64 -34.97
N THR A 209 21.92 -23.20 -34.92
CA THR A 209 22.66 -22.69 -36.09
C THR A 209 22.89 -23.78 -37.14
N ALA A 210 22.98 -25.05 -36.73
CA ALA A 210 23.08 -26.20 -37.64
C ALA A 210 21.77 -26.54 -38.37
N LEU A 211 20.62 -26.01 -37.94
CA LEU A 211 19.35 -26.19 -38.66
C LEU A 211 19.34 -25.37 -39.98
N PRO A 212 18.62 -25.83 -41.01
CA PRO A 212 18.37 -25.02 -42.20
C PRO A 212 17.72 -23.67 -41.86
N ASP A 213 18.00 -22.64 -42.67
CA ASP A 213 17.51 -21.27 -42.46
C ASP A 213 15.99 -21.21 -42.29
N ALA A 214 15.25 -21.97 -43.10
CA ALA A 214 13.78 -22.06 -43.03
C ALA A 214 13.28 -22.65 -41.70
N SER A 215 14.01 -23.61 -41.12
CA SER A 215 13.73 -24.20 -39.81
C SER A 215 14.09 -23.25 -38.66
N ARG A 216 15.21 -22.52 -38.77
CA ARG A 216 15.57 -21.48 -37.78
C ARG A 216 14.54 -20.35 -37.76
N LEU A 217 14.05 -19.94 -38.92
CA LEU A 217 13.02 -18.90 -39.04
C LEU A 217 11.67 -19.38 -38.49
N ALA A 218 11.24 -20.61 -38.80
CA ALA A 218 10.02 -21.19 -38.21
C ALA A 218 10.14 -21.32 -36.68
N LEU A 219 11.31 -21.70 -36.19
CA LEU A 219 11.61 -21.79 -34.76
C LEU A 219 11.57 -20.41 -34.08
N LEU A 220 12.09 -19.37 -34.72
CA LEU A 220 11.99 -17.99 -34.25
C LEU A 220 10.53 -17.51 -34.19
N VAL A 221 9.71 -17.83 -35.21
CA VAL A 221 8.26 -17.58 -35.17
C VAL A 221 7.61 -18.29 -33.99
N ALA A 222 7.99 -19.55 -33.72
CA ALA A 222 7.45 -20.30 -32.58
C ALA A 222 7.80 -19.67 -31.23
N VAL A 223 8.98 -19.06 -31.09
CA VAL A 223 9.37 -18.32 -29.89
C VAL A 223 8.53 -17.04 -29.74
N VAL A 224 8.44 -16.23 -30.79
CA VAL A 224 7.74 -14.94 -30.75
C VAL A 224 6.22 -15.10 -30.64
N ALA A 225 5.64 -16.15 -31.22
CA ALA A 225 4.22 -16.47 -31.16
C ALA A 225 3.80 -17.26 -29.91
N ASP A 226 4.70 -17.42 -28.93
CA ASP A 226 4.48 -18.18 -27.69
C ASP A 226 3.93 -19.60 -27.88
N GLY A 227 4.43 -20.28 -28.91
CA GLY A 227 4.12 -21.69 -29.17
C GLY A 227 2.71 -22.00 -29.67
N ASP A 228 1.81 -21.04 -29.92
CA ASP A 228 0.49 -21.32 -30.51
C ASP A 228 0.63 -21.75 -31.98
N LEU A 229 0.37 -23.03 -32.31
CA LEU A 229 0.53 -23.53 -33.68
C LEU A 229 -0.39 -22.86 -34.69
N ALA A 230 -1.59 -22.40 -34.28
CA ALA A 230 -2.49 -21.72 -35.20
C ALA A 230 -1.96 -20.33 -35.57
N LEU A 231 -1.41 -19.60 -34.59
CA LEU A 231 -0.75 -18.32 -34.81
C LEU A 231 0.55 -18.51 -35.62
N ILE A 232 1.37 -19.49 -35.24
CA ILE A 232 2.61 -19.85 -35.95
C ILE A 232 2.29 -20.16 -37.42
N SER A 233 1.30 -21.03 -37.69
CA SER A 233 0.90 -21.42 -39.06
C SER A 233 0.56 -20.22 -39.94
N ARG A 234 -0.09 -19.18 -39.37
CA ARG A 234 -0.38 -17.94 -40.09
C ARG A 234 0.88 -17.09 -40.30
N ALA A 235 1.67 -16.88 -39.26
CA ALA A 235 2.85 -16.01 -39.30
C ALA A 235 3.99 -16.56 -40.18
N VAL A 236 4.24 -17.88 -40.19
CA VAL A 236 5.30 -18.50 -41.01
C VAL A 236 5.11 -18.24 -42.51
N ARG A 237 3.86 -18.19 -42.99
CA ARG A 237 3.56 -17.92 -44.40
C ARG A 237 4.00 -16.52 -44.83
N THR A 238 3.87 -15.54 -43.94
CA THR A 238 4.25 -14.15 -44.21
C THR A 238 5.76 -13.96 -44.31
N VAL A 239 6.55 -14.75 -43.56
CA VAL A 239 8.02 -14.70 -43.58
C VAL A 239 8.65 -15.68 -44.58
N GLY A 240 7.84 -16.34 -45.44
CA GLY A 240 8.34 -17.22 -46.50
C GLY A 240 8.79 -18.61 -46.04
N THR A 241 8.24 -19.14 -44.94
CA THR A 241 8.48 -20.51 -44.46
C THR A 241 7.18 -21.26 -44.22
N THR A 242 7.25 -22.54 -43.83
CA THR A 242 6.07 -23.38 -43.53
C THR A 242 6.15 -23.95 -42.12
N ILE A 243 4.99 -24.29 -41.54
CA ILE A 243 4.94 -24.86 -40.20
C ILE A 243 5.66 -26.22 -40.12
N ASP A 244 5.71 -26.96 -41.23
CA ASP A 244 6.40 -28.25 -41.34
C ASP A 244 7.91 -28.13 -41.06
N GLN A 245 8.48 -26.94 -41.21
CA GLN A 245 9.89 -26.66 -40.89
C GLN A 245 10.19 -26.77 -39.38
N LEU A 246 9.17 -26.79 -38.52
CA LEU A 246 9.34 -27.12 -37.09
C LEU A 246 9.73 -28.58 -36.86
N GLY A 247 9.46 -29.48 -37.83
CA GLY A 247 9.85 -30.90 -37.72
C GLY A 247 11.35 -31.10 -37.55
N GLY A 248 12.19 -30.23 -38.12
CA GLY A 248 13.64 -30.24 -37.89
C GLY A 248 14.02 -29.89 -36.46
N ALA A 249 13.33 -28.94 -35.84
CA ALA A 249 13.53 -28.55 -34.45
C ALA A 249 13.00 -29.62 -33.47
N GLU A 250 11.90 -30.29 -33.81
CA GLU A 250 11.39 -31.43 -33.05
C GLU A 250 12.32 -32.65 -33.14
N ALA A 251 12.89 -32.94 -34.32
CA ALA A 251 13.82 -34.05 -34.54
C ALA A 251 15.12 -33.90 -33.73
N ILE A 252 15.64 -32.67 -33.60
CA ILE A 252 16.78 -32.41 -32.71
C ILE A 252 16.36 -32.23 -31.25
N GLY A 253 15.08 -32.32 -30.91
CA GLY A 253 14.56 -32.32 -29.55
C GLY A 253 14.62 -30.98 -28.80
N VAL A 254 14.64 -29.84 -29.53
CA VAL A 254 14.60 -28.51 -28.91
C VAL A 254 13.17 -28.04 -28.59
N LEU A 255 12.17 -28.58 -29.28
CA LEU A 255 10.76 -28.42 -28.99
C LEU A 255 10.00 -29.74 -29.16
N GLN A 256 8.77 -29.79 -28.65
CA GLN A 256 7.81 -30.87 -28.88
C GLN A 256 6.46 -30.27 -29.25
N ILE A 257 5.77 -30.89 -30.22
CA ILE A 257 4.43 -30.46 -30.62
C ILE A 257 3.40 -31.27 -29.85
N VAL A 258 2.69 -30.64 -28.92
CA VAL A 258 1.70 -31.32 -28.05
C VAL A 258 0.44 -30.47 -27.92
N GLY A 259 -0.72 -31.05 -28.27
CA GLY A 259 -2.03 -30.43 -28.04
C GLY A 259 -2.20 -29.09 -28.72
N GLY A 260 -1.73 -28.95 -29.97
CA GLY A 260 -1.84 -27.68 -30.72
C GLY A 260 -0.83 -26.60 -30.32
N ARG A 261 0.17 -26.92 -29.48
CA ARG A 261 1.23 -25.98 -29.08
C ARG A 261 2.63 -26.55 -29.33
N ALA A 262 3.56 -25.69 -29.74
CA ALA A 262 4.99 -25.95 -29.74
C ALA A 262 5.55 -25.68 -28.34
N LYS A 263 5.76 -26.75 -27.56
CA LYS A 263 6.35 -26.67 -26.22
C LYS A 263 7.86 -26.77 -26.33
N PHE A 264 8.56 -25.72 -25.97
CA PHE A 264 10.01 -25.76 -25.87
C PHE A 264 10.43 -26.68 -24.73
N ARG A 265 11.45 -27.50 -24.97
CA ARG A 265 11.93 -28.45 -23.97
C ARG A 265 12.49 -27.74 -22.74
N HIS A 266 13.00 -26.53 -22.92
CA HIS A 266 13.53 -25.69 -21.85
C HIS A 266 13.36 -24.20 -22.19
N PRO A 267 13.06 -23.30 -21.22
CA PRO A 267 12.98 -21.85 -21.45
C PRO A 267 14.22 -21.25 -22.12
N LEU A 268 15.43 -21.71 -21.74
CA LEU A 268 16.70 -21.26 -22.36
C LEU A 268 16.81 -21.53 -23.87
N VAL A 269 16.07 -22.50 -24.42
CA VAL A 269 16.00 -22.69 -25.87
C VAL A 269 15.40 -21.45 -26.53
N ARG A 270 14.34 -20.87 -25.95
CA ARG A 270 13.70 -19.65 -26.47
C ARG A 270 14.71 -18.49 -26.49
N SER A 271 15.42 -18.30 -25.38
CA SER A 271 16.47 -17.29 -25.27
C SER A 271 17.58 -17.52 -26.30
N ALA A 272 18.03 -18.76 -26.50
CA ALA A 272 19.06 -19.09 -27.49
C ALA A 272 18.60 -18.86 -28.94
N VAL A 273 17.37 -19.26 -29.29
CA VAL A 273 16.76 -19.00 -30.60
C VAL A 273 16.66 -17.50 -30.86
N TYR A 274 16.16 -16.74 -29.88
CA TYR A 274 16.01 -15.30 -30.01
C TYR A 274 17.38 -14.62 -30.11
N ALA A 275 18.34 -14.96 -29.24
CA ALA A 275 19.68 -14.37 -29.23
C ALA A 275 20.51 -14.67 -30.49
N THR A 276 20.36 -15.85 -31.09
CA THR A 276 21.10 -16.27 -32.30
C THR A 276 20.49 -15.74 -33.60
N ALA A 277 19.23 -15.29 -33.58
CA ALA A 277 18.59 -14.66 -34.72
C ALA A 277 19.17 -13.25 -34.98
N ASP A 278 19.41 -12.91 -36.24
CA ASP A 278 19.78 -11.55 -36.62
C ASP A 278 18.62 -10.56 -36.42
N GLY A 279 18.94 -9.27 -36.31
CA GLY A 279 17.94 -8.24 -36.05
C GLY A 279 16.88 -8.08 -37.14
N ASN A 280 17.20 -8.35 -38.41
CA ASN A 280 16.23 -8.27 -39.51
C ASN A 280 15.21 -9.41 -39.41
N ALA A 281 15.67 -10.64 -39.14
CA ALA A 281 14.82 -11.80 -38.93
C ALA A 281 13.89 -11.59 -37.73
N ARG A 282 14.40 -11.08 -36.60
CA ARG A 282 13.56 -10.76 -35.43
C ARG A 282 12.44 -9.79 -35.79
N ARG A 283 12.77 -8.67 -36.44
CA ARG A 283 11.77 -7.66 -36.84
C ARG A 283 10.75 -8.19 -37.84
N ALA A 284 11.19 -8.97 -38.83
CA ALA A 284 10.30 -9.58 -39.82
C ALA A 284 9.33 -10.55 -39.14
N VAL A 285 9.80 -11.36 -38.19
CA VAL A 285 8.96 -12.28 -37.41
C VAL A 285 7.99 -11.52 -36.51
N HIS A 286 8.44 -10.49 -35.79
CA HIS A 286 7.54 -9.68 -34.97
C HIS A 286 6.43 -9.04 -35.82
N ARG A 287 6.74 -8.50 -37.00
CA ARG A 287 5.73 -7.98 -37.94
C ARG A 287 4.77 -9.07 -38.41
N ALA A 288 5.28 -10.23 -38.80
CA ALA A 288 4.44 -11.34 -39.24
C ALA A 288 3.52 -11.88 -38.15
N VAL A 289 3.99 -11.92 -36.89
CA VAL A 289 3.15 -12.29 -35.74
C VAL A 289 2.10 -11.21 -35.47
N ALA A 290 2.46 -9.94 -35.55
CA ALA A 290 1.52 -8.83 -35.42
C ALA A 290 0.38 -8.90 -36.45
N ASP A 291 0.71 -9.20 -37.72
CA ASP A 291 -0.27 -9.33 -38.81
C ASP A 291 -1.13 -10.60 -38.69
N ALA A 292 -0.60 -11.64 -38.03
CA ALA A 292 -1.28 -12.91 -37.83
C ALA A 292 -2.17 -12.95 -36.57
N LEU A 293 -2.04 -11.97 -35.67
CA LEU A 293 -2.85 -11.88 -34.47
C LEU A 293 -4.31 -11.54 -34.82
N PRO A 294 -5.29 -12.07 -34.07
CA PRO A 294 -6.68 -11.67 -34.21
C PRO A 294 -6.86 -10.17 -33.99
N ALA A 295 -7.88 -9.57 -34.64
CA ALA A 295 -8.18 -8.14 -34.49
C ALA A 295 -8.34 -7.74 -33.02
N ALA A 296 -8.96 -8.58 -32.19
CA ALA A 296 -9.16 -8.34 -30.76
C ALA A 296 -7.86 -8.28 -29.92
N SER A 297 -6.72 -8.72 -30.45
CA SER A 297 -5.42 -8.75 -29.75
C SER A 297 -4.62 -7.46 -29.96
N HIS A 298 -5.27 -6.30 -29.86
CA HIS A 298 -4.70 -4.98 -30.15
C HIS A 298 -3.40 -4.72 -29.37
N ASP A 299 -3.37 -5.02 -28.06
CA ASP A 299 -2.23 -4.71 -27.21
C ASP A 299 -1.00 -5.54 -27.56
N ARG A 300 -1.19 -6.85 -27.76
CA ARG A 300 -0.13 -7.75 -28.24
C ARG A 300 0.37 -7.32 -29.61
N ARG A 301 -0.53 -6.95 -30.51
CA ARG A 301 -0.18 -6.47 -31.86
C ARG A 301 0.69 -5.21 -31.78
N ALA A 302 0.32 -4.23 -30.96
CA ALA A 302 1.09 -2.99 -30.77
C ALA A 302 2.51 -3.27 -30.26
N TRP A 303 2.66 -4.16 -29.28
CA TRP A 303 3.98 -4.58 -28.78
C TRP A 303 4.82 -5.32 -29.83
N HIS A 304 4.22 -6.21 -30.62
CA HIS A 304 4.97 -6.85 -31.71
C HIS A 304 5.38 -5.84 -32.79
N LEU A 305 4.51 -4.89 -33.16
CA LEU A 305 4.87 -3.83 -34.09
C LEU A 305 6.00 -2.95 -33.55
N SER A 306 5.98 -2.61 -32.26
CA SER A 306 7.04 -1.81 -31.62
C SER A 306 8.41 -2.49 -31.67
N GLN A 307 8.46 -3.83 -31.56
CA GLN A 307 9.68 -4.62 -31.72
C GLN A 307 10.14 -4.74 -33.18
N ALA A 308 9.22 -4.55 -34.14
CA ALA A 308 9.50 -4.63 -35.57
C ALA A 308 10.01 -3.29 -36.17
N THR A 309 9.95 -2.19 -35.42
CA THR A 309 10.25 -0.83 -35.87
C THR A 309 11.69 -0.41 -35.52
N ILE A 310 12.37 0.26 -36.46
CA ILE A 310 13.72 0.81 -36.31
C ILE A 310 13.62 2.34 -36.43
N GLY A 311 13.52 3.04 -35.31
CA GLY A 311 13.36 4.50 -35.27
C GLY A 311 11.90 4.94 -35.08
N PRO A 312 11.60 6.25 -35.26
CA PRO A 312 10.28 6.78 -35.02
C PRO A 312 9.21 6.21 -35.97
N ASP A 313 8.02 5.95 -35.41
CA ASP A 313 6.81 5.52 -36.12
C ASP A 313 5.58 5.97 -35.32
N ASP A 314 4.98 7.10 -35.73
CA ASP A 314 3.89 7.73 -34.98
C ASP A 314 2.63 6.87 -34.90
N ALA A 315 2.41 5.97 -35.86
CA ALA A 315 1.26 5.06 -35.83
C ALA A 315 1.46 4.01 -34.73
N VAL A 316 2.63 3.38 -34.67
CA VAL A 316 2.96 2.41 -33.61
C VAL A 316 3.04 3.09 -32.25
N ALA A 317 3.59 4.30 -32.19
CA ALA A 317 3.63 5.07 -30.95
C ALA A 317 2.22 5.39 -30.44
N SER A 318 1.28 5.73 -31.33
CA SER A 318 -0.12 5.98 -30.96
C SER A 318 -0.85 4.71 -30.52
N ASP A 319 -0.61 3.58 -31.19
CA ASP A 319 -1.12 2.27 -30.76
C ASP A 319 -0.64 1.94 -29.33
N LEU A 320 0.63 2.19 -29.00
CA LEU A 320 1.18 2.00 -27.64
C LEU A 320 0.63 2.99 -26.61
N THR A 321 0.31 4.23 -27.01
CA THR A 321 -0.40 5.18 -26.11
C THR A 321 -1.74 4.59 -25.70
N ALA A 322 -2.50 4.02 -26.65
CA ALA A 322 -3.77 3.37 -26.34
C ALA A 322 -3.62 2.11 -25.46
N VAL A 323 -2.50 1.36 -25.60
CA VAL A 323 -2.16 0.26 -24.68
C VAL A 323 -1.91 0.80 -23.26
N ALA A 324 -1.16 1.89 -23.13
CA ALA A 324 -0.88 2.50 -21.84
C ALA A 324 -2.17 2.99 -21.15
N GLU A 325 -3.08 3.61 -21.89
CA GLU A 325 -4.39 4.07 -21.39
C GLU A 325 -5.25 2.91 -20.88
N ARG A 326 -5.31 1.79 -21.62
CA ARG A 326 -6.02 0.57 -21.18
C ARG A 326 -5.37 -0.05 -19.94
N ALA A 327 -4.05 -0.19 -19.92
CA ALA A 327 -3.33 -0.71 -18.77
C ALA A 327 -3.58 0.16 -17.52
N ARG A 328 -3.60 1.49 -17.68
CA ARG A 328 -3.95 2.43 -16.62
C ARG A 328 -5.41 2.24 -16.14
N ALA A 329 -6.35 2.05 -17.06
CA ALA A 329 -7.75 1.78 -16.74
C ALA A 329 -7.95 0.46 -15.99
N GLN A 330 -7.02 -0.50 -16.09
CA GLN A 330 -7.02 -1.74 -15.31
C GLN A 330 -6.24 -1.62 -13.99
N GLY A 331 -5.62 -0.48 -13.69
CA GLY A 331 -4.72 -0.34 -12.54
C GLY A 331 -3.34 -1.00 -12.72
N ALA A 332 -3.01 -1.46 -13.94
CA ALA A 332 -1.71 -2.04 -14.29
C ALA A 332 -0.67 -0.96 -14.60
N TYR A 333 -0.39 -0.09 -13.63
CA TYR A 333 0.42 1.11 -13.84
C TYR A 333 1.86 0.82 -14.31
N GLY A 334 2.48 -0.29 -13.89
CA GLY A 334 3.79 -0.70 -14.40
C GLY A 334 3.79 -1.02 -15.91
N ALA A 335 2.74 -1.69 -16.40
CA ALA A 335 2.55 -1.93 -17.83
C ALA A 335 2.28 -0.63 -18.59
N ALA A 336 1.50 0.28 -17.99
CA ALA A 336 1.27 1.61 -18.56
C ALA A 336 2.57 2.41 -18.69
N THR A 337 3.45 2.38 -17.68
CA THR A 337 4.79 3.00 -17.75
C THR A 337 5.59 2.49 -18.94
N LEU A 338 5.71 1.17 -19.09
CA LEU A 338 6.48 0.55 -20.18
C LEU A 338 5.92 0.91 -21.55
N ALA A 339 4.59 0.89 -21.70
CA ALA A 339 3.93 1.24 -22.96
C ALA A 339 4.09 2.73 -23.31
N SER A 340 3.93 3.64 -22.34
CA SER A 340 4.14 5.09 -22.53
C SER A 340 5.59 5.43 -22.84
N GLU A 341 6.55 4.79 -22.17
CA GLU A 341 7.97 4.96 -22.46
C GLU A 341 8.31 4.50 -23.87
N ARG A 342 7.90 3.28 -24.24
CA ARG A 342 8.14 2.75 -25.59
C ARG A 342 7.44 3.60 -26.66
N SER A 343 6.27 4.14 -26.35
CA SER A 343 5.57 5.11 -27.20
C SER A 343 6.42 6.36 -27.42
N ALA A 344 7.00 6.93 -26.36
CA ALA A 344 7.88 8.09 -26.43
C ALA A 344 9.16 7.83 -27.25
N GLU A 345 9.78 6.66 -27.12
CA GLU A 345 10.97 6.26 -27.91
C GLU A 345 10.69 6.23 -29.42
N LEU A 346 9.47 5.87 -29.82
CA LEU A 346 9.03 5.79 -31.21
C LEU A 346 8.40 7.09 -31.73
N THR A 347 8.42 8.16 -30.94
CA THR A 347 7.87 9.46 -31.34
C THR A 347 8.96 10.36 -31.90
N ASP A 348 8.73 10.95 -33.09
CA ASP A 348 9.66 11.90 -33.69
C ASP A 348 9.49 13.32 -33.10
N ASP A 349 8.23 13.75 -32.95
CA ASP A 349 7.92 15.07 -32.39
C ASP A 349 8.35 15.21 -30.93
N HIS A 350 9.26 16.16 -30.68
CA HIS A 350 9.85 16.40 -29.37
C HIS A 350 8.85 16.79 -28.28
N SER A 351 7.80 17.54 -28.65
CA SER A 351 6.76 17.96 -27.69
C SER A 351 5.89 16.79 -27.29
N LEU A 352 5.42 15.99 -28.25
CA LEU A 352 4.62 14.80 -28.02
C LEU A 352 5.41 13.73 -27.28
N ARG A 353 6.72 13.60 -27.57
CA ARG A 353 7.63 12.74 -26.83
C ARG A 353 7.70 13.13 -25.35
N ALA A 354 7.81 14.42 -25.04
CA ALA A 354 7.79 14.90 -23.66
C ALA A 354 6.45 14.56 -22.97
N THR A 355 5.31 14.79 -23.64
CA THR A 355 3.98 14.42 -23.11
C THR A 355 3.88 12.91 -22.79
N ARG A 356 4.38 12.05 -23.68
CA ARG A 356 4.37 10.59 -23.46
C ARG A 356 5.29 10.16 -22.31
N LEU A 357 6.44 10.81 -22.13
CA LEU A 357 7.32 10.58 -20.98
C LEU A 357 6.71 11.08 -19.66
N ILE A 358 5.98 12.20 -19.67
CA ILE A 358 5.22 12.67 -18.50
C ILE A 358 4.18 11.62 -18.10
N ALA A 359 3.43 11.07 -19.06
CA ALA A 359 2.47 9.99 -18.80
C ALA A 359 3.14 8.70 -18.26
N ALA A 360 4.34 8.36 -18.77
CA ALA A 360 5.13 7.26 -18.25
C ALA A 360 5.57 7.50 -16.80
N GLY A 361 6.03 8.72 -16.49
CA GLY A 361 6.42 9.15 -15.16
C GLY A 361 5.26 9.13 -14.17
N ASP A 362 4.08 9.63 -14.55
CA ASP A 362 2.87 9.59 -13.73
C ASP A 362 2.45 8.14 -13.42
N SER A 363 2.46 7.27 -14.43
CA SER A 363 2.16 5.84 -14.23
C SER A 363 3.21 5.16 -13.35
N ALA A 364 4.50 5.53 -13.47
CA ALA A 364 5.56 4.98 -12.63
C ALA A 364 5.37 5.40 -11.16
N TRP A 365 4.95 6.66 -10.94
CA TRP A 365 4.61 7.16 -9.62
C TRP A 365 3.43 6.38 -9.01
N LEU A 366 2.34 6.19 -9.76
CA LEU A 366 1.17 5.42 -9.30
C LEU A 366 1.49 3.94 -9.05
N ALA A 367 2.47 3.39 -9.77
CA ALA A 367 3.03 2.05 -9.54
C ALA A 367 3.94 1.95 -8.30
N GLY A 368 4.15 3.05 -7.55
CA GLY A 368 5.02 3.07 -6.38
C GLY A 368 6.52 3.00 -6.71
N ARG A 369 6.92 3.52 -7.89
CA ARG A 369 8.33 3.55 -8.36
C ARG A 369 8.83 5.00 -8.48
N PRO A 370 9.05 5.72 -7.37
CA PRO A 370 9.39 7.15 -7.40
C PRO A 370 10.70 7.45 -8.13
N ASP A 371 11.74 6.62 -7.97
CA ASP A 371 13.02 6.84 -8.66
C ASP A 371 12.88 6.75 -10.17
N ARG A 372 12.15 5.72 -10.64
CA ARG A 372 11.85 5.56 -12.07
C ARG A 372 10.99 6.70 -12.61
N ALA A 373 10.03 7.18 -11.83
CA ALA A 373 9.23 8.34 -12.20
C ALA A 373 10.11 9.59 -12.39
N ARG A 374 11.07 9.84 -11.49
CA ARG A 374 12.01 10.97 -11.63
C ARG A 374 12.88 10.84 -12.88
N GLU A 375 13.44 9.67 -13.17
CA GLU A 375 14.23 9.44 -14.39
C GLU A 375 13.45 9.75 -15.68
N LEU A 376 12.20 9.30 -15.76
CA LEU A 376 11.33 9.55 -16.91
C LEU A 376 10.99 11.05 -17.05
N LEU A 377 10.79 11.74 -15.93
CA LEU A 377 10.53 13.18 -15.91
C LEU A 377 11.80 14.00 -16.21
N ASP A 378 12.98 13.52 -15.86
CA ASP A 378 14.28 14.09 -16.29
C ASP A 378 14.44 13.97 -17.79
N ALA A 379 14.13 12.81 -18.36
CA ALA A 379 14.13 12.63 -19.82
C ALA A 379 13.10 13.55 -20.52
N ALA A 380 11.91 13.70 -19.95
CA ALA A 380 10.86 14.58 -20.50
C ALA A 380 11.29 16.05 -20.53
N ALA A 381 11.97 16.53 -19.49
CA ALA A 381 12.38 17.92 -19.34
C ALA A 381 13.38 18.37 -20.42
N LEU A 382 14.15 17.46 -21.01
CA LEU A 382 15.14 17.77 -22.06
C LEU A 382 14.49 18.36 -23.32
N THR A 383 13.23 18.05 -23.59
CA THR A 383 12.52 18.48 -24.80
C THR A 383 11.16 19.12 -24.51
N ALA A 384 10.90 19.47 -23.25
CA ALA A 384 9.61 19.99 -22.79
C ALA A 384 9.33 21.41 -23.30
N THR A 385 8.08 21.66 -23.68
CA THR A 385 7.56 23.03 -23.84
C THR A 385 7.36 23.68 -22.45
N PRO A 386 7.20 25.02 -22.35
CA PRO A 386 6.93 25.66 -21.07
C PRO A 386 5.70 25.12 -20.32
N SER A 387 4.65 24.72 -21.05
CA SER A 387 3.46 24.08 -20.46
C SER A 387 3.77 22.69 -19.92
N ALA A 388 4.45 21.86 -20.71
CA ALA A 388 4.89 20.54 -20.28
C ALA A 388 5.87 20.61 -19.09
N GLN A 389 6.69 21.66 -19.01
CA GLN A 389 7.59 21.87 -17.87
C GLN A 389 6.81 22.17 -16.58
N ALA A 390 5.67 22.87 -16.65
CA ALA A 390 4.80 23.07 -15.49
C ALA A 390 4.23 21.73 -14.99
N GLU A 391 3.82 20.84 -15.89
CA GLU A 391 3.34 19.49 -15.55
C GLU A 391 4.45 18.62 -14.93
N ILE A 392 5.67 18.68 -15.50
CA ILE A 392 6.85 17.99 -14.96
C ILE A 392 7.15 18.45 -13.53
N ASP A 393 7.20 19.77 -13.32
CA ASP A 393 7.48 20.34 -12.00
C ASP A 393 6.37 19.99 -11.00
N ALA A 394 5.10 20.01 -11.42
CA ALA A 394 3.99 19.60 -10.57
C ALA A 394 4.12 18.14 -10.11
N LEU A 395 4.41 17.21 -11.03
CA LEU A 395 4.56 15.80 -10.70
C LEU A 395 5.82 15.52 -9.87
N ARG A 396 6.96 16.14 -10.20
CA ARG A 396 8.17 16.07 -9.36
C ARG A 396 7.93 16.62 -7.97
N GLY A 397 7.21 17.73 -7.87
CA GLY A 397 6.82 18.33 -6.60
C GLY A 397 5.97 17.38 -5.76
N ASN A 398 5.02 16.67 -6.39
CA ASN A 398 4.21 15.67 -5.70
C ASN A 398 5.02 14.46 -5.23
N ILE A 399 5.93 13.94 -6.06
CA ILE A 399 6.83 12.85 -5.66
C ILE A 399 7.70 13.32 -4.48
N ALA A 400 8.34 14.48 -4.59
CA ALA A 400 9.20 15.06 -3.56
C ALA A 400 8.46 15.27 -2.23
N LEU A 401 7.17 15.65 -2.29
CA LEU A 401 6.31 15.83 -1.12
C LEU A 401 6.19 14.54 -0.30
N ARG A 402 6.13 13.38 -0.95
CA ARG A 402 5.98 12.07 -0.31
C ARG A 402 7.30 11.38 0.03
N THR A 403 8.37 11.67 -0.70
CA THR A 403 9.68 10.99 -0.53
C THR A 403 10.69 11.76 0.34
N GLY A 404 10.27 12.75 1.12
CA GLY A 404 11.14 13.44 2.08
C GLY A 404 11.96 14.62 1.53
N SER A 405 11.63 15.18 0.36
CA SER A 405 12.28 16.36 -0.22
C SER A 405 11.34 17.57 -0.18
N LEU A 406 10.88 17.93 1.01
CA LEU A 406 9.75 18.87 1.20
C LEU A 406 10.02 20.31 0.69
N ARG A 407 11.26 20.81 0.85
CA ARG A 407 11.61 22.16 0.38
C ARG A 407 11.63 22.24 -1.15
N ASP A 408 12.16 21.20 -1.80
CA ASP A 408 12.12 21.07 -3.26
C ASP A 408 10.67 20.92 -3.74
N ALA A 409 9.86 20.13 -3.03
CA ALA A 409 8.44 19.98 -3.31
C ALA A 409 7.72 21.33 -3.32
N TYR A 410 7.90 22.14 -2.27
CA TYR A 410 7.32 23.47 -2.18
C TYR A 410 7.75 24.35 -3.38
N GLN A 411 9.06 24.42 -3.66
CA GLN A 411 9.59 25.24 -4.75
C GLN A 411 9.07 24.80 -6.12
N LEU A 412 9.04 23.49 -6.40
CA LEU A 412 8.56 22.93 -7.65
C LEU A 412 7.07 23.23 -7.86
N LEU A 413 6.25 23.04 -6.81
CA LEU A 413 4.81 23.27 -6.86
C LEU A 413 4.46 24.74 -7.02
N THR A 414 5.13 25.66 -6.32
CA THR A 414 4.91 27.10 -6.49
C THR A 414 5.39 27.58 -7.86
N THR A 415 6.52 27.04 -8.36
CA THR A 415 7.03 27.37 -9.70
C THR A 415 6.07 26.87 -10.79
N ALA A 416 5.53 25.66 -10.65
CA ALA A 416 4.50 25.13 -11.54
C ALA A 416 3.23 26.00 -11.51
N ALA A 417 2.82 26.45 -10.32
CA ALA A 417 1.67 27.34 -10.15
C ALA A 417 1.89 28.71 -10.83
N GLU A 418 3.12 29.23 -10.83
CA GLU A 418 3.48 30.51 -11.49
C GLU A 418 3.55 30.40 -13.01
N ARG A 419 3.99 29.24 -13.52
CA ARG A 419 4.03 28.96 -14.96
C ARG A 419 2.65 28.64 -15.54
N THR A 420 1.73 28.18 -14.71
CA THR A 420 0.34 28.02 -15.08
C THR A 420 -0.29 29.41 -15.24
N THR A 421 -0.77 29.75 -16.44
CA THR A 421 -1.33 31.07 -16.73
C THR A 421 -2.52 31.37 -15.81
N THR A 422 -2.71 32.64 -15.44
CA THR A 422 -3.86 33.09 -14.62
C THR A 422 -5.24 32.76 -15.23
N SER A 423 -5.27 32.36 -16.50
CA SER A 423 -6.45 31.81 -17.19
C SER A 423 -6.84 30.39 -16.76
N ASN A 424 -6.02 29.69 -15.97
CA ASN A 424 -6.33 28.37 -15.40
C ASN A 424 -6.26 28.38 -13.86
N PRO A 425 -7.20 29.08 -13.19
CA PRO A 425 -7.22 29.20 -11.73
C PRO A 425 -7.39 27.86 -11.00
N GLU A 426 -8.00 26.88 -11.65
CA GLU A 426 -8.20 25.55 -11.09
C GLU A 426 -6.88 24.80 -10.87
N THR A 427 -6.06 24.66 -11.93
CA THR A 427 -4.76 24.00 -11.81
C THR A 427 -3.81 24.75 -10.88
N THR A 428 -3.81 26.08 -10.91
CA THR A 428 -3.02 26.90 -9.98
C THR A 428 -3.43 26.66 -8.53
N LEU A 429 -4.73 26.64 -8.21
CA LEU A 429 -5.21 26.36 -6.84
C LEU A 429 -4.85 24.96 -6.37
N ALA A 430 -4.93 23.96 -7.25
CA ALA A 430 -4.53 22.58 -6.93
C ALA A 430 -3.03 22.48 -6.58
N LEU A 431 -2.16 23.11 -7.37
CA LEU A 431 -0.71 23.16 -7.10
C LEU A 431 -0.39 23.89 -5.80
N LEU A 432 -1.04 25.02 -5.53
CA LEU A 432 -0.84 25.78 -4.29
C LEU A 432 -1.35 25.01 -3.07
N ALA A 433 -2.46 24.27 -3.18
CA ALA A 433 -2.91 23.39 -2.11
C ALA A 433 -1.86 22.28 -1.80
N ASP A 434 -1.27 21.65 -2.83
CA ASP A 434 -0.18 20.69 -2.61
C ASP A 434 1.06 21.37 -2.00
N ALA A 435 1.37 22.63 -2.35
CA ALA A 435 2.43 23.40 -1.74
C ALA A 435 2.17 23.67 -0.25
N VAL A 436 0.92 23.93 0.16
CA VAL A 436 0.53 24.03 1.58
C VAL A 436 0.80 22.72 2.33
N THR A 437 0.67 21.57 1.69
CA THR A 437 1.03 20.29 2.32
C THR A 437 2.53 20.23 2.64
N ALA A 438 3.39 20.77 1.75
CA ALA A 438 4.82 20.85 2.01
C ALA A 438 5.12 21.76 3.21
N THR A 439 4.48 22.93 3.28
CA THR A 439 4.65 23.87 4.40
C THR A 439 4.13 23.29 5.72
N PHE A 440 3.06 22.49 5.67
CA PHE A 440 2.55 21.76 6.84
C PHE A 440 3.59 20.80 7.42
N TYR A 441 4.19 19.94 6.59
CA TYR A 441 5.21 18.99 7.07
C TYR A 441 6.52 19.67 7.49
N LEU A 442 6.88 20.79 6.84
CA LEU A 442 8.02 21.64 7.23
C LEU A 442 7.72 22.50 8.48
N CYS A 443 6.45 22.63 8.86
CA CYS A 443 5.98 23.61 9.85
C CYS A 443 6.39 25.07 9.51
N ASP A 444 6.46 25.41 8.22
CA ASP A 444 6.78 26.76 7.74
C ASP A 444 5.50 27.61 7.63
N THR A 445 5.12 28.23 8.74
CA THR A 445 3.88 29.02 8.85
C THR A 445 3.89 30.26 7.96
N ALA A 446 5.05 30.89 7.76
CA ALA A 446 5.19 32.08 6.94
C ALA A 446 4.96 31.76 5.44
N ALA A 447 5.60 30.70 4.93
CA ALA A 447 5.37 30.23 3.56
C ALA A 447 3.93 29.75 3.36
N GLY A 448 3.36 29.08 4.38
CA GLY A 448 1.97 28.64 4.39
C GLY A 448 0.99 29.80 4.24
N SER A 449 1.11 30.85 5.06
CA SER A 449 0.24 32.03 4.99
C SER A 449 0.40 32.80 3.67
N ALA A 450 1.62 32.98 3.17
CA ALA A 450 1.85 33.62 1.87
C ALA A 450 1.20 32.83 0.70
N THR A 451 1.23 31.50 0.77
CA THR A 451 0.56 30.63 -0.20
C THR A 451 -0.96 30.74 -0.09
N ALA A 452 -1.49 30.75 1.15
CA ALA A 452 -2.92 30.91 1.41
C ALA A 452 -3.47 32.25 0.88
N ASP A 453 -2.73 33.34 1.01
CA ASP A 453 -3.13 34.65 0.48
C ASP A 453 -3.24 34.65 -1.06
N ARG A 454 -2.30 33.97 -1.74
CA ARG A 454 -2.39 33.76 -3.20
C ARG A 454 -3.62 32.94 -3.58
N MET A 455 -3.94 31.90 -2.81
CA MET A 455 -5.12 31.06 -3.04
C MET A 455 -6.42 31.82 -2.81
N GLU A 456 -6.52 32.63 -1.76
CA GLU A 456 -7.69 33.45 -1.46
C GLU A 456 -8.03 34.40 -2.62
N ALA A 457 -7.00 35.02 -3.23
CA ALA A 457 -7.18 35.90 -4.38
C ALA A 457 -7.75 35.20 -5.63
N LEU A 458 -7.57 33.88 -5.76
CA LEU A 458 -8.00 33.08 -6.92
C LEU A 458 -9.34 32.36 -6.71
N LEU A 459 -9.78 32.19 -5.46
CA LEU A 459 -11.01 31.46 -5.13
C LEU A 459 -12.25 31.99 -5.87
N GLY A 460 -12.38 33.32 -5.97
CA GLY A 460 -13.55 33.96 -6.56
C GLY A 460 -13.72 33.75 -8.07
N VAL A 461 -12.65 33.32 -8.76
CA VAL A 461 -12.65 33.08 -10.21
C VAL A 461 -12.56 31.60 -10.57
N CYS A 462 -12.53 30.69 -9.58
CA CYS A 462 -12.48 29.25 -9.81
C CYS A 462 -13.89 28.67 -10.03
N PRO A 463 -14.19 28.05 -11.20
CA PRO A 463 -15.52 27.55 -11.52
C PRO A 463 -15.84 26.21 -10.83
N THR A 464 -14.83 25.41 -10.49
CA THR A 464 -15.01 24.04 -10.00
C THR A 464 -15.17 23.97 -8.49
N ALA A 465 -16.24 23.36 -8.01
CA ALA A 465 -16.55 23.29 -6.58
C ALA A 465 -15.57 22.45 -5.76
N SER A 466 -15.14 21.29 -6.26
CA SER A 466 -14.14 20.44 -5.59
C SER A 466 -12.84 21.20 -5.34
N THR A 467 -12.34 21.90 -6.36
CA THR A 467 -11.13 22.72 -6.26
C THR A 467 -11.30 23.88 -5.29
N ARG A 468 -12.46 24.56 -5.28
CA ARG A 468 -12.75 25.61 -4.27
C ARG A 468 -12.76 25.06 -2.85
N VAL A 469 -13.43 23.93 -2.61
CA VAL A 469 -13.49 23.27 -1.30
C VAL A 469 -12.09 22.89 -0.83
N ARG A 470 -11.30 22.24 -1.68
CA ARG A 470 -9.90 21.89 -1.39
C ARG A 470 -9.07 23.12 -1.04
N ALA A 471 -9.20 24.21 -1.82
CA ALA A 471 -8.51 25.45 -1.55
C ALA A 471 -8.94 26.08 -0.21
N MET A 472 -10.22 26.05 0.15
CA MET A 472 -10.70 26.52 1.45
C MET A 472 -10.08 25.70 2.60
N PHE A 473 -9.97 24.38 2.46
CA PHE A 473 -9.31 23.56 3.47
C PHE A 473 -7.81 23.84 3.58
N ALA A 474 -7.10 23.97 2.46
CA ALA A 474 -5.68 24.30 2.46
C ALA A 474 -5.41 25.69 3.08
N ILE A 475 -6.19 26.71 2.72
CA ILE A 475 -6.12 28.04 3.34
C ILE A 475 -6.39 27.94 4.85
N GLY A 476 -7.42 27.18 5.24
CA GLY A 476 -7.79 26.98 6.63
C GLY A 476 -6.67 26.34 7.44
N VAL A 477 -6.07 25.26 6.92
CA VAL A 477 -4.93 24.59 7.57
C VAL A 477 -3.75 25.56 7.70
N ALA A 478 -3.31 26.20 6.62
CA ALA A 478 -2.18 27.13 6.65
C ALA A 478 -2.36 28.23 7.71
N ARG A 479 -3.57 28.82 7.77
CA ARG A 479 -3.90 29.86 8.75
C ARG A 479 -4.03 29.35 10.18
N VAL A 480 -4.56 28.14 10.41
CA VAL A 480 -4.60 27.55 11.76
C VAL A 480 -3.18 27.36 12.32
N LEU A 481 -2.25 26.86 11.49
CA LEU A 481 -0.86 26.65 11.92
C LEU A 481 -0.14 27.96 12.25
N ALA A 482 -0.47 29.02 11.51
CA ALA A 482 0.05 30.37 11.73
C ALA A 482 -0.60 31.11 12.92
N GLY A 483 -1.70 30.59 13.48
CA GLY A 483 -2.46 31.25 14.55
C GLY A 483 -3.45 32.32 14.06
N ASP A 484 -3.81 32.30 12.78
CA ASP A 484 -4.77 33.21 12.14
C ASP A 484 -6.19 32.63 12.09
N ASP A 485 -7.14 33.35 11.46
CA ASP A 485 -8.56 32.98 11.27
C ASP A 485 -8.76 31.82 10.27
N GLY A 486 -8.06 30.70 10.45
CA GLY A 486 -8.12 29.51 9.60
C GLY A 486 -9.36 28.65 9.83
N VAL A 487 -9.85 28.59 11.07
CA VAL A 487 -11.07 27.87 11.46
C VAL A 487 -12.26 28.28 10.60
N ARG A 488 -12.42 29.58 10.34
CA ARG A 488 -13.48 30.11 9.48
C ARG A 488 -13.45 29.51 8.08
N TRP A 489 -12.27 29.31 7.50
CA TRP A 489 -12.11 28.71 6.18
C TRP A 489 -12.45 27.24 6.18
N LEU A 490 -12.03 26.51 7.23
CA LEU A 490 -12.39 25.11 7.38
C LEU A 490 -13.92 24.94 7.48
N ARG A 491 -14.62 25.76 8.27
CA ARG A 491 -16.10 25.73 8.36
C ARG A 491 -16.76 26.01 7.02
N ARG A 492 -16.27 27.01 6.28
CA ARG A 492 -16.74 27.30 4.90
C ARG A 492 -16.57 26.11 3.97
N GLY A 493 -15.44 25.40 4.03
CA GLY A 493 -15.22 24.20 3.25
C GLY A 493 -16.19 23.07 3.60
N VAL A 494 -16.47 22.86 4.90
CA VAL A 494 -17.46 21.86 5.35
C VAL A 494 -18.88 22.22 4.92
N ASP A 495 -19.28 23.49 5.04
CA ASP A 495 -20.59 23.94 4.58
C ASP A 495 -20.74 23.78 3.06
N ALA A 496 -19.70 24.10 2.29
CA ALA A 496 -19.67 23.87 0.84
C ALA A 496 -19.74 22.37 0.48
N LEU A 497 -19.09 21.48 1.25
CA LEU A 497 -19.25 20.01 1.08
C LEU A 497 -20.67 19.54 1.41
N ARG A 498 -21.36 20.17 2.37
CA ARG A 498 -22.74 19.83 2.70
C ARG A 498 -23.68 20.21 1.56
N ASP A 499 -23.47 21.39 0.97
CA ASP A 499 -24.27 21.90 -0.14
C ASP A 499 -24.00 21.14 -1.45
N GLU A 500 -22.74 20.76 -1.68
CA GLU A 500 -22.31 19.99 -2.85
C GLU A 500 -21.54 18.70 -2.44
N PRO A 501 -22.24 17.62 -2.04
CA PRO A 501 -21.58 16.41 -1.55
C PRO A 501 -20.61 15.74 -2.52
N ARG A 502 -20.78 15.96 -3.83
CA ARG A 502 -19.88 15.44 -4.89
C ARG A 502 -18.59 16.25 -5.04
N ALA A 503 -18.45 17.40 -4.39
CA ALA A 503 -17.20 18.15 -4.36
C ALA A 503 -16.08 17.36 -3.65
N VAL A 504 -16.44 16.32 -2.89
CA VAL A 504 -15.51 15.37 -2.28
C VAL A 504 -14.94 14.33 -3.25
N ASP A 505 -15.58 14.15 -4.41
CA ASP A 505 -15.21 13.11 -5.39
C ASP A 505 -13.95 13.46 -6.19
N ASP A 506 -13.13 14.42 -5.72
CA ASP A 506 -11.86 14.80 -6.35
C ASP A 506 -11.01 13.55 -6.62
N PRO A 507 -10.88 13.12 -7.88
CA PRO A 507 -10.15 11.91 -8.22
C PRO A 507 -8.63 12.08 -8.00
N HIS A 508 -8.15 13.32 -7.83
CA HIS A 508 -6.74 13.63 -7.68
C HIS A 508 -6.30 13.70 -6.21
N ARG A 509 -7.11 14.28 -5.30
CA ARG A 509 -6.72 14.52 -3.88
C ARG A 509 -7.90 14.48 -2.89
N PRO A 510 -8.47 13.29 -2.60
CA PRO A 510 -9.57 13.15 -1.65
C PRO A 510 -9.13 13.41 -0.18
N ASP A 511 -7.84 13.38 0.10
CA ASP A 511 -7.23 13.58 1.42
C ASP A 511 -7.59 14.94 2.03
N TRP A 512 -7.75 15.99 1.23
CA TRP A 512 -8.07 17.33 1.72
C TRP A 512 -9.43 17.42 2.43
N ALA A 513 -10.41 16.62 2.04
CA ALA A 513 -11.69 16.56 2.74
C ALA A 513 -11.55 15.96 4.14
N ILE A 514 -10.65 14.98 4.30
CA ILE A 514 -10.31 14.36 5.59
C ILE A 514 -9.50 15.35 6.44
N ILE A 515 -8.51 16.01 5.84
CA ILE A 515 -7.68 17.00 6.55
C ILE A 515 -8.54 18.16 7.07
N GLY A 516 -9.42 18.71 6.25
CA GLY A 516 -10.23 19.87 6.64
C GLY A 516 -11.17 19.58 7.82
N THR A 517 -11.78 18.40 7.83
CA THR A 517 -12.66 17.92 8.91
C THR A 517 -11.86 17.54 10.16
N LEU A 518 -10.70 16.91 9.99
CA LEU A 518 -9.77 16.58 11.07
C LEU A 518 -9.32 17.83 11.85
N PHE A 519 -9.05 18.95 11.18
CA PHE A 519 -8.65 20.18 11.86
C PHE A 519 -9.79 20.89 12.60
N LEU A 520 -11.06 20.67 12.20
CA LEU A 520 -12.22 21.22 12.91
C LEU A 520 -12.57 20.41 14.17
N ARG A 521 -12.47 19.09 14.12
CA ARG A 521 -12.78 18.17 15.24
C ARG A 521 -14.22 18.28 15.78
N GLU A 522 -15.18 18.77 15.01
CA GLU A 522 -16.58 18.95 15.43
C GLU A 522 -17.43 17.68 15.17
N CYS A 523 -18.30 17.28 16.11
CA CYS A 523 -19.16 16.09 15.98
C CYS A 523 -20.03 16.06 14.71
N ALA A 524 -20.55 17.22 14.29
CA ALA A 524 -21.50 17.36 13.18
C ALA A 524 -20.87 17.64 11.80
N ALA A 525 -19.55 17.76 11.71
CA ALA A 525 -18.85 18.19 10.50
C ALA A 525 -18.34 17.01 9.64
N GLY A 526 -19.00 16.70 8.53
CA GLY A 526 -18.42 15.94 7.40
C GLY A 526 -18.08 14.46 7.60
N ARG A 527 -18.26 13.86 8.79
CA ARG A 527 -17.87 12.45 9.06
C ARG A 527 -18.55 11.39 8.21
N ASP A 528 -19.83 11.59 7.88
CA ASP A 528 -20.56 10.67 7.00
C ASP A 528 -19.99 10.73 5.57
N THR A 529 -19.49 11.89 5.17
CA THR A 529 -18.77 12.09 3.91
C THR A 529 -17.41 11.40 3.95
N ILE A 530 -16.67 11.48 5.07
CA ILE A 530 -15.37 10.78 5.25
C ILE A 530 -15.56 9.27 5.21
N ARG A 531 -16.54 8.71 5.95
CA ARG A 531 -16.80 7.26 5.93
C ARG A 531 -17.14 6.74 4.53
N ARG A 532 -17.91 7.51 3.75
CA ARG A 532 -18.16 7.19 2.33
C ARG A 532 -16.87 7.16 1.51
N LEU A 533 -15.98 8.14 1.71
CA LEU A 533 -14.67 8.16 1.05
C LEU A 533 -13.79 6.96 1.45
N GLU A 534 -13.77 6.59 2.73
CA GLU A 534 -13.02 5.43 3.24
C GLU A 534 -13.46 4.13 2.53
N ASP A 535 -14.77 3.90 2.47
CA ASP A 535 -15.35 2.68 1.88
C ASP A 535 -15.22 2.64 0.34
N GLU A 536 -15.42 3.77 -0.34
CA GLU A 536 -15.39 3.83 -1.81
C GLU A 536 -13.96 3.89 -2.38
N ARG A 537 -13.01 4.53 -1.69
CA ARG A 537 -11.69 4.87 -2.28
C ARG A 537 -10.52 4.03 -1.82
N ARG A 538 -10.58 3.40 -0.64
CA ARG A 538 -9.58 2.35 -0.29
C ARG A 538 -9.53 1.25 -1.36
N ALA A 539 -10.63 1.03 -2.06
CA ALA A 539 -10.77 0.08 -3.17
C ALA A 539 -10.39 0.64 -4.56
N GLN A 540 -9.86 1.85 -4.69
CA GLN A 540 -9.52 2.47 -5.99
C GLN A 540 -8.19 3.24 -5.99
N THR A 541 -7.59 3.53 -4.84
CA THR A 541 -6.35 4.31 -4.75
C THR A 541 -5.12 3.51 -5.20
N ALA A 542 -4.32 4.11 -6.10
CA ALA A 542 -3.05 3.55 -6.55
C ALA A 542 -2.01 3.48 -5.41
N ILE A 543 -1.06 2.54 -5.49
CA ILE A 543 -0.05 2.29 -4.44
C ILE A 543 0.75 3.56 -4.14
N GLY A 544 1.11 4.33 -5.16
CA GLY A 544 1.86 5.58 -4.99
C GLY A 544 1.16 6.65 -4.14
N SER A 545 -0.16 6.56 -3.94
CA SER A 545 -0.92 7.56 -3.16
C SER A 545 -1.60 6.98 -1.92
N LEU A 546 -1.59 5.65 -1.76
CA LEU A 546 -2.31 4.95 -0.69
C LEU A 546 -1.75 5.22 0.73
N PRO A 547 -0.43 5.26 0.97
CA PRO A 547 0.10 5.54 2.31
C PRO A 547 -0.41 6.87 2.88
N ASN A 548 -0.40 7.93 2.09
CA ASN A 548 -0.93 9.23 2.50
C ASN A 548 -2.42 9.18 2.91
N LEU A 549 -3.26 8.49 2.12
CA LEU A 549 -4.68 8.32 2.45
C LEU A 549 -4.87 7.52 3.74
N LEU A 550 -4.11 6.43 3.91
CA LEU A 550 -4.16 5.60 5.11
C LEU A 550 -3.71 6.38 6.34
N PHE A 551 -2.68 7.22 6.24
CA PHE A 551 -2.26 8.10 7.32
C PHE A 551 -3.38 9.04 7.78
N HIS A 552 -4.04 9.73 6.84
CA HIS A 552 -5.09 10.71 7.19
C HIS A 552 -6.35 10.04 7.75
N THR A 553 -6.76 8.90 7.19
CA THR A 553 -7.90 8.11 7.71
C THR A 553 -7.59 7.50 9.09
N ALA A 554 -6.39 6.95 9.27
CA ALA A 554 -5.92 6.48 10.58
C ALA A 554 -5.92 7.61 11.61
N ARG A 555 -5.51 8.81 11.19
CA ARG A 555 -5.49 9.98 12.08
C ARG A 555 -6.89 10.41 12.49
N ASP A 556 -7.85 10.49 11.57
CA ASP A 556 -9.25 10.76 11.91
C ASP A 556 -9.75 9.74 12.93
N ALA A 557 -9.60 8.45 12.64
CA ALA A 557 -9.98 7.35 13.54
C ALA A 557 -9.32 7.45 14.93
N ALA A 558 -8.03 7.78 15.00
CA ALA A 558 -7.28 7.93 16.25
C ALA A 558 -7.77 9.08 17.13
N THR A 559 -8.46 10.07 16.57
CA THR A 559 -9.07 11.20 17.31
C THR A 559 -10.52 10.95 17.72
N THR A 560 -11.00 9.71 17.58
CA THR A 560 -12.36 9.26 17.94
C THR A 560 -12.30 8.04 18.87
N ASP A 561 -13.28 7.14 18.79
CA ASP A 561 -13.30 5.83 19.46
C ASP A 561 -12.78 4.67 18.59
N ARG A 562 -12.38 4.94 17.35
CA ARG A 562 -11.96 3.91 16.37
C ARG A 562 -10.47 3.54 16.44
N TRP A 563 -9.89 3.44 17.63
CA TRP A 563 -8.44 3.24 17.82
C TRP A 563 -7.91 1.94 17.19
N GLN A 564 -8.68 0.84 17.25
CA GLN A 564 -8.28 -0.43 16.63
C GLN A 564 -8.17 -0.33 15.10
N ALA A 565 -9.07 0.45 14.47
CA ALA A 565 -9.01 0.71 13.04
C ALA A 565 -7.80 1.59 12.70
N ALA A 566 -7.58 2.64 13.48
CA ALA A 566 -6.43 3.53 13.33
C ALA A 566 -5.08 2.78 13.39
N ALA A 567 -4.89 1.91 14.39
CA ALA A 567 -3.68 1.10 14.52
C ALA A 567 -3.43 0.23 13.26
N THR A 568 -4.48 -0.44 12.76
CA THR A 568 -4.37 -1.25 11.55
C THR A 568 -4.02 -0.42 10.32
N GLN A 569 -4.63 0.75 10.16
CA GLN A 569 -4.40 1.63 9.02
C GLN A 569 -2.99 2.24 9.06
N TYR A 570 -2.49 2.61 10.25
CA TYR A 570 -1.12 3.06 10.43
C TYR A 570 -0.11 1.96 10.07
N ASP A 571 -0.28 0.73 10.56
CA ASP A 571 0.62 -0.39 10.25
C ASP A 571 0.69 -0.67 8.74
N GLU A 572 -0.46 -0.66 8.07
CA GLU A 572 -0.54 -0.82 6.61
C GLU A 572 0.17 0.32 5.88
N SER A 573 -0.05 1.57 6.32
CA SER A 573 0.62 2.75 5.78
C SER A 573 2.14 2.67 5.94
N VAL A 574 2.64 2.29 7.13
CA VAL A 574 4.06 2.12 7.42
C VAL A 574 4.69 1.09 6.49
N THR A 575 4.03 -0.05 6.31
CA THR A 575 4.51 -1.12 5.42
C THR A 575 4.63 -0.63 3.98
N LEU A 576 3.56 -0.04 3.44
CA LEU A 576 3.52 0.43 2.05
C LEU A 576 4.47 1.60 1.79
N ALA A 577 4.56 2.56 2.72
CA ALA A 577 5.46 3.69 2.59
C ALA A 577 6.93 3.24 2.58
N ARG A 578 7.27 2.21 3.37
CA ARG A 578 8.61 1.63 3.38
C ARG A 578 8.93 0.90 2.07
N GLU A 579 8.02 0.06 1.59
CA GLU A 579 8.19 -0.69 0.33
C GLU A 579 8.34 0.23 -0.89
N THR A 580 7.70 1.40 -0.86
CA THR A 580 7.70 2.36 -1.98
C THR A 580 8.66 3.54 -1.83
N GLY A 581 9.45 3.58 -0.75
CA GLY A 581 10.42 4.65 -0.51
C GLY A 581 9.79 6.03 -0.21
N GLN A 582 8.57 6.07 0.33
CA GLN A 582 7.85 7.30 0.66
C GLN A 582 8.17 7.78 2.09
N SER A 583 9.37 8.33 2.28
CA SER A 583 9.89 8.71 3.60
C SER A 583 9.03 9.72 4.38
N THR A 584 8.36 10.66 3.72
CA THR A 584 7.46 11.63 4.40
C THR A 584 6.29 10.89 5.04
N ASP A 585 5.59 10.07 4.25
CA ASP A 585 4.42 9.33 4.70
C ASP A 585 4.79 8.26 5.73
N LEU A 586 5.98 7.65 5.61
CA LEU A 586 6.53 6.73 6.59
C LEU A 586 6.73 7.42 7.95
N ALA A 587 7.42 8.56 7.98
CA ALA A 587 7.65 9.30 9.23
C ALA A 587 6.35 9.81 9.87
N ALA A 588 5.42 10.30 9.04
CA ALA A 588 4.10 10.72 9.50
C ALA A 588 3.31 9.55 10.11
N SER A 589 3.30 8.38 9.45
CA SER A 589 2.58 7.20 9.94
C SER A 589 3.20 6.61 11.19
N LEU A 590 4.53 6.52 11.26
CA LEU A 590 5.24 6.07 12.47
C LEU A 590 4.98 6.99 13.66
N SER A 591 5.04 8.32 13.48
CA SER A 591 4.77 9.26 14.55
C SER A 591 3.31 9.22 15.03
N GLY A 592 2.34 9.07 14.12
CA GLY A 592 0.93 8.89 14.46
C GLY A 592 0.64 7.57 15.19
N LEU A 593 1.29 6.48 14.77
CA LEU A 593 1.20 5.17 15.42
C LEU A 593 1.81 5.20 16.82
N ALA A 594 3.01 5.79 16.97
CA ALA A 594 3.66 5.94 18.27
C ALA A 594 2.78 6.73 19.24
N TRP A 595 2.12 7.80 18.77
CA TRP A 595 1.19 8.58 19.59
C TRP A 595 0.00 7.74 20.10
N LEU A 596 -0.56 6.88 19.26
CA LEU A 596 -1.63 5.96 19.66
C LEU A 596 -1.12 4.90 20.64
N GLN A 597 0.03 4.31 20.34
CA GLN A 597 0.68 3.28 21.17
C GLN A 597 1.06 3.80 22.57
N ALA A 598 1.52 5.05 22.68
CA ALA A 598 1.78 5.71 23.96
C ALA A 598 0.54 5.70 24.87
N ARG A 599 -0.63 5.97 24.30
CA ARG A 599 -1.90 6.04 25.04
C ARG A 599 -2.47 4.66 25.37
N MET A 600 -2.21 3.66 24.51
CA MET A 600 -2.56 2.26 24.74
C MET A 600 -1.65 1.56 25.75
N GLY A 601 -0.45 2.09 26.00
CA GLY A 601 0.56 1.48 26.87
C GLY A 601 1.43 0.44 26.17
N HIS A 602 1.59 0.53 24.85
CA HIS A 602 2.50 -0.31 24.08
C HIS A 602 3.90 0.32 24.07
N THR A 603 4.60 0.21 25.21
CA THR A 603 5.85 0.95 25.48
C THR A 603 6.95 0.69 24.44
N ASP A 604 7.27 -0.57 24.17
CA ASP A 604 8.41 -0.93 23.33
C ASP A 604 8.14 -0.52 21.87
N GLU A 605 6.94 -0.79 21.38
CA GLU A 605 6.52 -0.40 20.03
C GLU A 605 6.47 1.13 19.88
N CYS A 606 5.95 1.85 20.89
CA CYS A 606 5.93 3.31 20.88
C CYS A 606 7.34 3.89 20.77
N ARG A 607 8.28 3.39 21.58
CA ARG A 607 9.67 3.89 21.58
C ARG A 607 10.38 3.56 20.26
N ALA A 608 10.17 2.36 19.72
CA ALA A 608 10.74 1.97 18.44
C ALA A 608 10.23 2.86 17.29
N ASN A 609 8.91 3.00 17.17
CA ASN A 609 8.28 3.80 16.10
C ASN A 609 8.61 5.30 16.24
N ALA A 610 8.59 5.85 17.45
CA ALA A 610 8.98 7.23 17.69
C ALA A 610 10.46 7.46 17.35
N GLY A 611 11.35 6.52 17.72
CA GLY A 611 12.77 6.58 17.42
C GLY A 611 13.06 6.63 15.91
N GLU A 612 12.45 5.73 15.15
CA GLU A 612 12.57 5.71 13.69
C GLU A 612 11.98 6.98 13.05
N ALA A 613 10.80 7.42 13.50
CA ALA A 613 10.18 8.67 13.03
C ALA A 613 11.10 9.89 13.27
N LEU A 614 11.79 9.95 14.41
CA LEU A 614 12.73 11.02 14.72
C LEU A 614 13.97 11.00 13.83
N GLU A 615 14.50 9.81 13.52
CA GLU A 615 15.63 9.65 12.60
C GLU A 615 15.27 10.15 11.19
N LEU A 616 14.11 9.70 10.68
CA LEU A 616 13.60 10.13 9.37
C LEU A 616 13.30 11.63 9.35
N ALA A 617 12.65 12.16 10.39
CA ALA A 617 12.35 13.58 10.52
C ALA A 617 13.61 14.43 10.51
N HIS A 618 14.68 13.99 11.17
CA HIS A 618 15.96 14.68 11.16
C HIS A 618 16.62 14.62 9.78
N ARG A 619 16.69 13.43 9.17
CA ARG A 619 17.32 13.20 7.86
C ARG A 619 16.66 14.00 6.74
N HIS A 620 15.33 14.07 6.73
CA HIS A 620 14.53 14.64 5.65
C HIS A 620 13.86 15.98 6.00
N GLN A 621 14.16 16.55 7.17
CA GLN A 621 13.54 17.79 7.68
C GLN A 621 12.00 17.73 7.74
N ILE A 622 11.45 16.57 8.09
CA ILE A 622 9.99 16.38 8.26
C ILE A 622 9.61 16.83 9.69
N VAL A 623 9.66 18.15 9.91
CA VAL A 623 9.51 18.77 11.24
C VAL A 623 8.27 18.29 11.96
N PHE A 624 7.13 18.23 11.27
CA PHE A 624 5.85 17.80 11.84
C PHE A 624 5.90 16.41 12.49
N ALA A 625 6.46 15.41 11.78
CA ALA A 625 6.59 14.05 12.30
C ALA A 625 7.50 14.02 13.55
N GLY A 626 8.54 14.86 13.56
CA GLY A 626 9.43 15.02 14.72
C GLY A 626 8.75 15.64 15.94
N LEU A 627 7.83 16.60 15.75
CA LEU A 627 7.03 17.18 16.83
C LEU A 627 6.10 16.11 17.43
N TRP A 628 5.42 15.35 16.58
CA TRP A 628 4.51 14.29 17.02
C TRP A 628 5.20 13.14 17.74
N ALA A 629 6.35 12.68 17.24
CA ALA A 629 7.10 11.63 17.91
C ALA A 629 7.56 12.07 19.32
N ARG A 630 7.96 13.35 19.50
CA ARG A 630 8.27 13.90 20.83
C ARG A 630 7.04 14.00 21.73
N PHE A 631 5.91 14.42 21.17
CA PHE A 631 4.64 14.44 21.90
C PHE A 631 4.28 13.03 22.39
N ALA A 632 4.39 12.01 21.52
CA ALA A 632 4.14 10.61 21.85
C ALA A 632 5.02 10.11 23.01
N LEU A 633 6.32 10.46 23.01
CA LEU A 633 7.23 10.11 24.10
C LEU A 633 6.85 10.78 25.44
N GLY A 634 6.37 12.03 25.40
CA GLY A 634 5.82 12.70 26.58
C GLY A 634 4.52 12.06 27.08
N ASP A 635 3.60 11.72 26.17
CA ASP A 635 2.35 10.99 26.50
C ASP A 635 2.67 9.60 27.10
N LEU A 636 3.69 8.91 26.57
CA LEU A 636 4.15 7.62 27.10
C LEU A 636 4.68 7.76 28.52
N ALA A 637 5.53 8.77 28.79
CA ALA A 637 6.05 9.02 30.14
C ALA A 637 4.93 9.33 31.15
N LEU A 638 3.88 10.07 30.74
CA LEU A 638 2.69 10.27 31.57
C LEU A 638 1.94 8.95 31.84
N ALA A 639 1.79 8.11 30.83
CA ALA A 639 1.14 6.81 30.94
C ALA A 639 1.92 5.85 31.86
N GLU A 640 3.26 5.91 31.84
CA GLU A 640 4.17 5.13 32.70
C GLU A 640 4.27 5.67 34.14
N ALA A 641 3.51 6.73 34.47
CA ALA A 641 3.60 7.44 35.75
C ALA A 641 5.01 8.01 36.06
N ASP A 642 5.75 8.40 35.02
CA ASP A 642 7.04 9.10 35.11
C ASP A 642 6.89 10.59 34.77
N PRO A 643 6.44 11.43 35.75
CA PRO A 643 6.23 12.84 35.50
C PRO A 643 7.54 13.62 35.31
N GLU A 644 8.70 13.07 35.68
CA GLU A 644 10.01 13.70 35.45
C GLU A 644 10.35 13.71 33.97
N SER A 645 10.34 12.53 33.35
CA SER A 645 10.57 12.40 31.91
C SER A 645 9.48 13.12 31.09
N ALA A 646 8.23 13.09 31.54
CA ALA A 646 7.15 13.78 30.82
C ALA A 646 7.36 15.31 30.78
N VAL A 647 7.72 15.94 31.90
CA VAL A 647 8.07 17.37 31.92
C VAL A 647 9.25 17.65 30.99
N ALA A 648 10.30 16.83 31.02
CA ALA A 648 11.45 17.02 30.16
C ALA A 648 11.08 17.00 28.66
N HIS A 649 10.29 16.01 28.23
CA HIS A 649 9.82 15.90 26.85
C HIS A 649 8.92 17.07 26.44
N PHE A 650 7.96 17.47 27.27
CA PHE A 650 7.02 18.53 26.92
C PHE A 650 7.65 19.93 26.95
N VAL A 651 8.60 20.19 27.84
CA VAL A 651 9.37 21.46 27.84
C VAL A 651 10.26 21.56 26.60
N ASP A 652 10.93 20.46 26.20
CA ASP A 652 11.68 20.42 24.94
C ASP A 652 10.77 20.70 23.74
N LEU A 653 9.57 20.09 23.72
CA LEU A 653 8.59 20.32 22.68
C LEU A 653 8.10 21.78 22.63
N GLU A 654 7.75 22.38 23.77
CA GLU A 654 7.35 23.81 23.82
C GLU A 654 8.46 24.73 23.30
N LYS A 655 9.71 24.44 23.65
CA LYS A 655 10.86 25.19 23.15
C LYS A 655 10.95 25.10 21.62
N ILE A 656 10.86 23.89 21.05
CA ILE A 656 10.91 23.70 19.60
C ILE A 656 9.78 24.45 18.92
N LEU A 657 8.54 24.34 19.43
CA LEU A 657 7.38 25.06 18.87
C LEU A 657 7.59 26.58 18.89
N SER A 658 8.18 27.12 19.96
CA SER A 658 8.53 28.53 20.06
C SER A 658 9.61 28.92 19.05
N ASP A 659 10.67 28.11 18.91
CA ASP A 659 11.80 28.39 18.02
C ASP A 659 11.36 28.46 16.54
N ILE A 660 10.38 27.66 16.14
CA ILE A 660 9.81 27.66 14.78
C ILE A 660 8.58 28.56 14.63
N SER A 661 8.18 29.30 15.68
CA SER A 661 7.00 30.18 15.68
C SER A 661 5.69 29.46 15.29
N PHE A 662 5.53 28.20 15.72
CA PHE A 662 4.31 27.43 15.48
C PHE A 662 3.25 27.75 16.52
N GLN A 663 2.09 28.27 16.08
CA GLN A 663 1.11 28.88 16.97
C GLN A 663 -0.09 27.98 17.29
N ASP A 664 -0.30 26.90 16.54
CA ASP A 664 -1.42 26.00 16.78
C ASP A 664 -1.34 25.34 18.17
N VAL A 665 -2.36 25.60 18.99
CA VAL A 665 -2.49 25.05 20.35
C VAL A 665 -2.75 23.55 20.38
N ASP A 666 -3.08 22.93 19.24
CA ASP A 666 -3.40 21.51 19.25
C ASP A 666 -2.18 20.61 19.40
N LEU A 667 -1.01 21.08 18.98
CA LEU A 667 0.27 20.40 19.16
C LEU A 667 1.06 20.90 20.38
N ALA A 668 0.59 21.96 21.03
CA ALA A 668 1.20 22.44 22.26
C ALA A 668 0.83 21.52 23.44
N PRO A 669 1.80 21.05 24.23
CA PRO A 669 1.57 20.09 25.30
C PRO A 669 1.11 20.75 26.62
N GLY A 670 0.59 21.98 26.59
CA GLY A 670 0.29 22.76 27.80
C GLY A 670 -0.57 22.01 28.84
N PRO A 671 -1.68 21.34 28.46
CA PRO A 671 -2.49 20.56 29.40
C PRO A 671 -1.76 19.37 30.01
N GLU A 672 -1.00 18.61 29.23
CA GLU A 672 -0.22 17.44 29.67
C GLU A 672 0.97 17.87 30.53
N LEU A 673 1.65 18.95 30.15
CA LEU A 673 2.73 19.58 30.92
C LEU A 673 2.21 20.10 32.26
N THR A 674 1.06 20.77 32.27
CA THR A 674 0.39 21.21 33.52
C THR A 674 0.15 20.02 34.45
N GLU A 675 -0.36 18.91 33.93
CA GLU A 675 -0.58 17.71 34.73
C GLU A 675 0.73 17.10 35.25
N ALA A 676 1.74 16.97 34.40
CA ALA A 676 3.05 16.45 34.79
C ALA A 676 3.70 17.32 35.90
N GLN A 677 3.64 18.65 35.76
CA GLN A 677 4.12 19.60 36.75
C GLN A 677 3.34 19.51 38.07
N VAL A 678 2.01 19.35 38.04
CA VAL A 678 1.21 19.11 39.26
C VAL A 678 1.63 17.82 39.96
N ARG A 679 1.86 16.73 39.20
CA ARG A 679 2.32 15.44 39.75
C ARG A 679 3.72 15.54 40.39
N GLN A 680 4.60 16.42 39.88
CA GLN A 680 5.89 16.74 40.50
C GLN A 680 5.81 17.74 41.67
N GLY A 681 4.64 18.32 41.95
CA GLY A 681 4.49 19.37 42.96
C GLY A 681 4.97 20.77 42.51
N GLN A 682 5.22 20.98 41.22
CA GLN A 682 5.63 22.25 40.63
C GLN A 682 4.44 23.19 40.37
N ILE A 683 3.65 23.48 41.41
CA ILE A 683 2.34 24.18 41.29
C ILE A 683 2.45 25.58 40.67
N VAL A 684 3.53 26.31 40.94
CA VAL A 684 3.72 27.66 40.37
C VAL A 684 3.91 27.60 38.85
N ALA A 685 4.73 26.66 38.37
CA ALA A 685 4.93 26.42 36.93
C ALA A 685 3.63 25.95 36.28
N ALA A 686 2.94 24.98 36.89
CA ALA A 686 1.66 24.46 36.41
C ALA A 686 0.61 25.57 36.23
N ARG A 687 0.52 26.53 37.15
CA ARG A 687 -0.41 27.67 37.03
C ARG A 687 -0.05 28.60 35.88
N ALA A 688 1.23 28.79 35.59
CA ALA A 688 1.67 29.60 34.45
C ALA A 688 1.30 28.90 33.13
N THR A 689 1.71 27.64 32.98
CA THR A 689 1.42 26.82 31.79
C THR A 689 -0.08 26.72 31.52
N ALA A 690 -0.92 26.46 32.53
CA ALA A 690 -2.37 26.39 32.36
C ALA A 690 -2.99 27.71 31.90
N ARG A 691 -2.50 28.84 32.43
CA ARG A 691 -2.99 30.19 32.06
C ARG A 691 -2.61 30.53 30.63
N ASP A 692 -1.37 30.31 30.26
CA ASP A 692 -0.85 30.64 28.93
C ASP A 692 -1.56 29.79 27.86
N TYR A 693 -1.79 28.51 28.14
CA TYR A 693 -2.56 27.64 27.26
C TYR A 693 -4.03 28.06 27.14
N LEU A 694 -4.69 28.43 28.25
CA LEU A 694 -6.08 28.91 28.23
C LEU A 694 -6.24 30.18 27.40
N GLN A 695 -5.30 31.12 27.50
CA GLN A 695 -5.34 32.34 26.69
C GLN A 695 -5.32 32.00 25.20
N ARG A 696 -4.37 31.18 24.75
CA ARG A 696 -4.27 30.78 23.35
C ARG A 696 -5.47 29.93 22.89
N ALA A 697 -6.01 29.08 23.77
CA ALA A 697 -7.21 28.30 23.46
C ALA A 697 -8.46 29.18 23.29
N LEU A 698 -8.58 30.27 24.05
CA LEU A 698 -9.62 31.29 23.88
C LEU A 698 -9.45 32.06 22.57
N GLU A 699 -8.22 32.34 22.15
CA GLU A 699 -7.93 32.98 20.86
C GLU A 699 -8.30 32.06 19.68
N LYS A 700 -8.04 30.74 19.78
CA LYS A 700 -8.44 29.76 18.74
C LYS A 700 -9.95 29.49 18.72
N ASP A 701 -10.64 29.65 19.85
CA ASP A 701 -12.08 29.43 20.05
C ASP A 701 -12.59 28.09 19.47
N GLN A 702 -11.88 27.01 19.82
CA GLN A 702 -12.21 25.64 19.40
C GLN A 702 -12.58 24.77 20.59
N PRO A 703 -13.71 24.03 20.56
CA PRO A 703 -14.18 23.25 21.69
C PRO A 703 -13.15 22.27 22.25
N TRP A 704 -12.40 21.60 21.38
CA TRP A 704 -11.40 20.60 21.80
C TRP A 704 -10.23 21.23 22.59
N ALA A 705 -9.67 22.34 22.09
CA ALA A 705 -8.60 23.06 22.79
C ALA A 705 -9.09 23.69 24.10
N LEU A 706 -10.28 24.30 24.09
CA LEU A 706 -10.90 24.89 25.28
C LEU A 706 -11.18 23.83 26.35
N ALA A 707 -11.70 22.66 25.99
CA ALA A 707 -11.98 21.60 26.95
C ALA A 707 -10.71 21.13 27.69
N ARG A 708 -9.60 20.96 26.96
CA ARG A 708 -8.29 20.63 27.55
C ARG A 708 -7.73 21.77 28.41
N ALA A 709 -7.90 23.03 27.99
CA ALA A 709 -7.50 24.21 28.77
C ALA A 709 -8.26 24.33 30.10
N TYR A 710 -9.57 24.10 30.08
CA TYR A 710 -10.39 24.11 31.29
C TYR A 710 -10.05 22.95 32.23
N ARG A 711 -9.74 21.75 31.70
CA ARG A 711 -9.17 20.65 32.50
C ARG A 711 -7.87 21.08 33.19
N ALA A 712 -6.92 21.68 32.46
CA ALA A 712 -5.64 22.14 33.00
C ALA A 712 -5.84 23.21 34.09
N THR A 713 -6.76 24.15 33.86
CA THR A 713 -7.10 25.21 34.82
C THR A 713 -7.71 24.63 36.10
N ALA A 714 -8.57 23.60 35.98
CA ALA A 714 -9.13 22.91 37.13
C ALA A 714 -8.06 22.19 37.99
N LEU A 715 -7.05 21.59 37.35
CA LEU A 715 -5.95 20.90 38.06
C LEU A 715 -5.16 21.83 39.00
N VAL A 716 -5.11 23.12 38.71
CA VAL A 716 -4.30 24.11 39.46
C VAL A 716 -5.12 25.08 40.31
N ALA A 717 -6.46 24.97 40.27
CA ALA A 717 -7.38 25.77 41.05
C ALA A 717 -7.19 25.55 42.56
N ASN A 718 -7.43 26.58 43.38
CA ASN A 718 -7.33 26.47 44.84
C ASN A 718 -8.67 26.18 45.49
N ASP A 719 -9.72 26.84 45.00
CA ASP A 719 -11.07 26.68 45.51
C ASP A 719 -11.75 25.44 44.91
N ALA A 720 -12.43 24.66 45.75
CA ALA A 720 -13.10 23.44 45.33
C ALA A 720 -14.32 23.73 44.43
N GLY A 721 -15.03 24.83 44.67
CA GLY A 721 -16.17 25.27 43.85
C GLY A 721 -15.72 25.71 42.45
N GLU A 722 -14.68 26.55 42.39
CA GLU A 722 -14.05 26.96 41.13
C GLU A 722 -13.56 25.73 40.36
N ARG A 723 -12.83 24.81 41.02
CA ARG A 723 -12.35 23.57 40.42
C ARG A 723 -13.46 22.75 39.76
N CYS A 724 -14.58 22.55 40.47
CA CYS A 724 -15.73 21.82 39.95
C CYS A 724 -16.33 22.52 38.73
N ALA A 725 -16.53 23.85 38.80
CA ALA A 725 -17.08 24.62 37.69
C ALA A 725 -16.20 24.54 36.42
N GLN A 726 -14.87 24.57 36.57
CA GLN A 726 -13.95 24.42 35.43
C GLN A 726 -13.99 23.01 34.82
N PHE A 727 -14.10 21.95 35.63
CA PHE A 727 -14.27 20.58 35.11
C PHE A 727 -15.61 20.38 34.40
N GLU A 728 -16.71 20.91 34.96
CA GLU A 728 -18.03 20.86 34.33
C GLU A 728 -18.02 21.60 32.98
N LYS A 729 -17.35 22.77 32.92
CA LYS A 729 -17.19 23.50 31.66
C LYS A 729 -16.38 22.70 30.63
N ALA A 730 -15.31 22.04 31.05
CA ALA A 730 -14.54 21.15 30.19
C ALA A 730 -15.40 19.99 29.64
N LEU A 731 -16.24 19.37 30.47
CA LEU A 731 -17.12 18.28 30.05
C LEU A 731 -18.20 18.75 29.06
N GLN A 732 -18.78 19.94 29.24
CA GLN A 732 -19.73 20.52 28.27
C GLN A 732 -19.10 20.75 26.90
N LEU A 733 -17.86 21.23 26.86
CA LEU A 733 -17.14 21.45 25.60
C LEU A 733 -16.74 20.13 24.93
N HIS A 734 -16.50 19.09 25.72
CA HIS A 734 -16.26 17.74 25.24
C HIS A 734 -17.45 17.11 24.51
N GLU A 735 -18.68 17.53 24.77
CA GLU A 735 -19.86 17.05 24.04
C GLU A 735 -19.87 17.51 22.56
N LEU A 736 -19.11 18.55 22.23
CA LEU A 736 -19.05 19.13 20.88
C LEU A 736 -18.00 18.44 19.98
N ASN A 737 -17.19 17.54 20.52
CA ASN A 737 -16.10 16.87 19.81
C ASN A 737 -16.09 15.35 20.08
N PRO A 738 -15.47 14.54 19.21
CA PRO A 738 -15.60 13.07 19.23
C PRO A 738 -14.55 12.37 20.09
N ASP A 739 -13.61 13.11 20.68
CA ASP A 739 -12.40 12.56 21.29
C ASP A 739 -12.71 11.95 22.67
N ARG A 740 -13.13 10.69 22.67
CA ARG A 740 -13.54 9.96 23.88
C ARG A 740 -12.42 9.83 24.90
N TYR A 741 -11.18 9.76 24.44
CA TYR A 741 -10.02 9.70 25.32
C TYR A 741 -9.86 10.99 26.14
N GLU A 742 -9.96 12.17 25.51
CA GLU A 742 -9.86 13.43 26.25
C GLU A 742 -11.03 13.64 27.22
N VAL A 743 -12.23 13.13 26.91
CA VAL A 743 -13.36 13.09 27.86
C VAL A 743 -13.03 12.23 29.07
N ALA A 744 -12.53 11.01 28.86
CA ALA A 744 -12.15 10.08 29.92
C ALA A 744 -11.02 10.65 30.80
N ARG A 745 -10.02 11.31 30.19
CA ARG A 745 -8.96 12.04 30.92
C ARG A 745 -9.51 13.16 31.80
N THR A 746 -10.47 13.95 31.31
CA THR A 746 -11.14 14.98 32.12
C THR A 746 -11.94 14.36 33.27
N ARG A 747 -12.68 13.27 33.02
CA ARG A 747 -13.45 12.55 34.05
C ARG A 747 -12.55 11.93 35.13
N LEU A 748 -11.43 11.34 34.73
CA LEU A 748 -10.42 10.82 35.65
C LEU A 748 -9.88 11.93 36.56
N ALA A 749 -9.48 13.06 35.98
CA ALA A 749 -8.98 14.21 36.74
C ALA A 749 -10.05 14.77 37.70
N PHE A 750 -11.29 14.89 37.24
CA PHE A 750 -12.39 15.42 38.05
C PHE A 750 -12.74 14.48 39.21
N GLY A 751 -12.90 13.19 38.95
CA GLY A 751 -13.17 12.18 39.97
C GLY A 751 -12.05 12.09 41.01
N SER A 752 -10.79 12.15 40.57
CA SER A 752 -9.63 12.17 41.46
C SER A 752 -9.62 13.40 42.37
N ALA A 753 -9.97 14.57 41.84
CA ALA A 753 -10.06 15.80 42.62
C ALA A 753 -11.20 15.74 43.66
N LEU A 754 -12.39 15.31 43.26
CA LEU A 754 -13.54 15.12 44.17
C LEU A 754 -13.22 14.14 45.31
N ARG A 755 -12.49 13.06 45.02
CA ARG A 755 -12.01 12.12 46.04
C ARG A 755 -11.08 12.82 47.05
N ARG A 756 -10.12 13.62 46.58
CA ARG A 756 -9.19 14.38 47.44
C ARG A 756 -9.92 15.41 48.30
N ASP A 757 -10.99 16.01 47.77
CA ASP A 757 -11.90 16.90 48.50
C ASP A 757 -12.91 16.16 49.40
N LYS A 758 -12.73 14.84 49.60
CA LYS A 758 -13.55 13.94 50.41
C LYS A 758 -15.00 13.75 49.92
N ALA A 759 -15.32 14.19 48.70
CA ALA A 759 -16.62 14.01 48.04
C ALA A 759 -16.71 12.66 47.29
N ARG A 760 -16.48 11.54 48.01
CA ARG A 760 -16.36 10.19 47.41
C ARG A 760 -17.58 9.75 46.58
N THR A 761 -18.79 10.05 47.04
CA THR A 761 -20.02 9.70 46.31
C THR A 761 -20.13 10.40 44.97
N ALA A 762 -19.70 11.67 44.90
CA ALA A 762 -19.68 12.45 43.67
C ALA A 762 -18.52 12.03 42.73
N ALA A 763 -17.42 11.52 43.29
CA ALA A 763 -16.28 11.05 42.49
C ALA A 763 -16.58 9.79 41.67
N ARG A 764 -17.33 8.84 42.24
CA ARG A 764 -17.55 7.49 41.67
C ARG A 764 -18.11 7.50 40.25
N PRO A 765 -19.18 8.24 39.90
CA PRO A 765 -19.71 8.25 38.53
C PRO A 765 -18.68 8.70 37.48
N HIS A 766 -17.85 9.68 37.81
CA HIS A 766 -16.79 10.14 36.91
C HIS A 766 -15.70 9.09 36.73
N LEU A 767 -15.26 8.45 37.82
CA LEU A 767 -14.20 7.44 37.78
C LEU A 767 -14.64 6.14 37.07
N ARG A 768 -15.89 5.69 37.27
CA ARG A 768 -16.46 4.55 36.52
C ARG A 768 -16.50 4.82 35.03
N SER A 769 -17.08 5.95 34.64
CA SER A 769 -17.19 6.33 33.24
C SER A 769 -15.82 6.55 32.58
N ALA A 770 -14.82 7.02 33.32
CA ALA A 770 -13.45 7.09 32.82
C ALA A 770 -12.85 5.68 32.60
N LEU A 771 -13.01 4.77 33.56
CA LEU A 771 -12.54 3.39 33.47
C LEU A 771 -13.17 2.67 32.27
N GLU A 772 -14.49 2.72 32.13
CA GLU A 772 -15.24 2.08 31.03
C GLU A 772 -14.77 2.57 29.64
N GLU A 773 -14.55 3.88 29.48
CA GLU A 773 -14.06 4.43 28.21
C GLU A 773 -12.58 4.06 27.95
N PHE A 774 -11.72 4.05 28.96
CA PHE A 774 -10.34 3.61 28.79
C PHE A 774 -10.25 2.11 28.43
N ASP A 775 -11.07 1.26 29.06
CA ASP A 775 -11.14 -0.16 28.72
C ASP A 775 -11.63 -0.36 27.28
N ARG A 776 -12.67 0.36 26.85
CA ARG A 776 -13.18 0.30 25.45
C ARG A 776 -12.13 0.71 24.43
N LEU A 777 -11.32 1.73 24.73
CA LEU A 777 -10.25 2.21 23.85
C LEU A 777 -8.99 1.34 23.90
N GLY A 778 -8.85 0.44 24.89
CA GLY A 778 -7.62 -0.29 25.15
C GLY A 778 -6.50 0.57 25.76
N ALA A 779 -6.85 1.70 26.40
CA ALA A 779 -5.93 2.62 27.06
C ALA A 779 -5.48 2.10 28.44
N ARG A 780 -4.77 0.95 28.46
CA ARG A 780 -4.51 0.15 29.66
C ARG A 780 -3.92 0.94 30.85
N PRO A 781 -2.88 1.78 30.69
CA PRO A 781 -2.31 2.51 31.83
C PRO A 781 -3.31 3.49 32.45
N TRP A 782 -4.17 4.08 31.63
CA TRP A 782 -5.19 5.03 32.07
C TRP A 782 -6.36 4.36 32.77
N ALA A 783 -6.77 3.18 32.31
CA ALA A 783 -7.72 2.32 33.01
C ALA A 783 -7.20 1.95 34.41
N GLU A 784 -5.90 1.66 34.54
CA GLU A 784 -5.28 1.37 35.84
C GLU A 784 -5.28 2.56 36.79
N PHE A 785 -5.01 3.78 36.29
CA PHE A 785 -5.15 4.99 37.10
C PHE A 785 -6.59 5.21 37.56
N ALA A 786 -7.58 5.04 36.66
CA ALA A 786 -8.99 5.19 37.00
C ALA A 786 -9.46 4.16 38.02
N SER A 787 -9.05 2.89 37.86
CA SER A 787 -9.34 1.81 38.80
C SER A 787 -8.72 2.08 40.17
N GLY A 788 -7.46 2.51 40.23
CA GLY A 788 -6.79 2.83 41.50
C GLY A 788 -7.45 4.00 42.25
N GLU A 789 -7.88 5.04 41.54
CA GLU A 789 -8.61 6.16 42.13
C GLU A 789 -10.02 5.75 42.60
N LEU A 790 -10.70 4.85 41.88
CA LEU A 790 -12.02 4.33 42.23
C LEU A 790 -11.97 3.43 43.47
N ASP A 791 -11.01 2.52 43.53
CA ASP A 791 -10.73 1.66 44.68
C ASP A 791 -10.46 2.50 45.94
N ALA A 792 -9.76 3.63 45.79
CA ALA A 792 -9.49 4.55 46.88
C ALA A 792 -10.74 5.29 47.41
N THR A 793 -11.89 5.21 46.72
CA THR A 793 -13.20 5.66 47.24
C THR A 793 -13.91 4.61 48.12
N GLY A 794 -13.31 3.42 48.26
CA GLY A 794 -13.90 2.25 48.93
C GLY A 794 -14.89 1.47 48.05
N GLU A 795 -14.98 1.81 46.78
CA GLU A 795 -15.75 1.06 45.79
C GLU A 795 -14.79 0.22 44.97
N ARG A 796 -14.85 -1.11 45.15
CA ARG A 796 -14.19 -2.06 44.25
C ARG A 796 -15.18 -2.47 43.19
N LEU A 797 -14.95 -2.05 41.96
CA LEU A 797 -15.45 -2.83 40.84
C LEU A 797 -14.61 -4.11 40.77
N ARG A 798 -15.30 -5.25 40.67
CA ARG A 798 -14.62 -6.44 40.16
C ARG A 798 -14.06 -6.02 38.79
N ARG A 799 -12.73 -5.97 38.64
CA ARG A 799 -12.10 -6.13 37.34
C ARG A 799 -12.81 -7.34 36.74
N ASN A 800 -13.51 -7.16 35.62
CA ASN A 800 -13.84 -8.28 34.77
C ASN A 800 -12.47 -8.77 34.27
N GLY A 801 -11.83 -9.61 35.09
CA GLY A 801 -10.55 -10.18 34.77
C GLY A 801 -10.76 -11.05 33.55
N GLU A 802 -10.02 -10.74 32.50
CA GLU A 802 -9.97 -11.51 31.25
C GLU A 802 -11.36 -11.64 30.63
N GLY A 803 -11.79 -10.62 29.88
CA GLY A 803 -12.93 -10.80 28.98
C GLY A 803 -12.65 -12.02 28.13
N ARG A 804 -13.65 -12.88 27.88
CA ARG A 804 -13.42 -14.09 27.07
C ARG A 804 -12.81 -13.72 25.71
N LEU A 805 -13.00 -12.48 25.25
CA LEU A 805 -12.48 -11.96 24.00
C LEU A 805 -11.01 -11.55 24.03
N ASP A 806 -10.41 -11.33 25.19
CA ASP A 806 -9.00 -10.89 25.31
C ASP A 806 -8.01 -11.98 24.91
N VAL A 807 -8.43 -13.26 24.89
CA VAL A 807 -7.64 -14.39 24.37
C VAL A 807 -7.65 -14.47 22.84
N LEU A 808 -8.49 -13.68 22.17
CA LEU A 808 -8.53 -13.60 20.71
C LEU A 808 -7.48 -12.62 20.19
N THR A 809 -6.81 -13.02 19.12
CA THR A 809 -5.95 -12.12 18.34
C THR A 809 -6.80 -11.03 17.65
N SER A 810 -6.18 -9.91 17.27
CA SER A 810 -6.87 -8.80 16.59
C SER A 810 -7.63 -9.22 15.33
N GLN A 811 -7.17 -10.25 14.63
CA GLN A 811 -7.84 -10.82 13.47
C GLN A 811 -9.04 -11.70 13.86
N GLU A 812 -8.92 -12.53 14.89
CA GLU A 812 -10.01 -13.34 15.43
C GLU A 812 -11.11 -12.46 16.04
N LEU A 813 -10.76 -11.37 16.73
CA LEU A 813 -11.71 -10.42 17.29
C LEU A 813 -12.55 -9.75 16.19
N ARG A 814 -11.92 -9.32 15.08
CA ARG A 814 -12.63 -8.76 13.92
C ARG A 814 -13.62 -9.75 13.29
N ILE A 815 -13.19 -11.01 13.14
CA ILE A 815 -14.05 -12.07 12.61
C ILE A 815 -15.22 -12.34 13.57
N ALA A 816 -14.95 -12.45 14.88
CA ALA A 816 -15.96 -12.65 15.90
C ALA A 816 -17.00 -11.52 15.92
N GLY A 817 -16.54 -10.26 15.85
CA GLY A 817 -17.41 -9.08 15.84
C GLY A 817 -18.31 -9.01 14.61
N MET A 818 -17.78 -9.24 13.40
CA MET A 818 -18.58 -9.25 12.17
C MET A 818 -19.62 -10.37 12.18
N LEU A 819 -19.22 -11.59 12.55
CA LEU A 819 -20.11 -12.75 12.52
C LEU A 819 -21.18 -12.68 13.63
N GLY A 820 -20.81 -12.13 14.80
CA GLY A 820 -21.70 -11.85 15.93
C GLY A 820 -22.67 -10.69 15.65
N GLY A 821 -22.25 -9.69 14.89
CA GLY A 821 -23.12 -8.62 14.35
C GLY A 821 -24.09 -9.09 13.25
N GLY A 822 -24.05 -10.38 12.88
CA GLY A 822 -25.01 -11.00 11.96
C GLY A 822 -24.52 -11.16 10.52
N ALA A 823 -23.35 -10.63 10.16
CA ALA A 823 -22.79 -10.78 8.81
C ALA A 823 -22.48 -12.24 8.51
N THR A 824 -22.93 -12.79 7.39
CA THR A 824 -22.62 -14.17 6.97
C THR A 824 -21.11 -14.41 6.82
N THR A 825 -20.67 -15.67 6.84
CA THR A 825 -19.25 -16.01 6.60
C THR A 825 -18.72 -15.42 5.29
N LYS A 826 -19.58 -15.34 4.26
CA LYS A 826 -19.25 -14.73 2.97
C LYS A 826 -19.09 -13.20 3.06
N GLU A 827 -19.93 -12.52 3.83
CA GLU A 827 -19.84 -11.07 4.03
C GLU A 827 -18.62 -10.70 4.88
N ALA A 828 -18.34 -11.46 5.94
CA ALA A 828 -17.13 -11.28 6.75
C ALA A 828 -15.85 -11.54 5.94
N ALA A 829 -15.83 -12.59 5.12
CA ALA A 829 -14.74 -12.88 4.20
C ALA A 829 -14.51 -11.74 3.19
N ALA A 830 -15.60 -11.18 2.64
CA ALA A 830 -15.53 -10.05 1.71
C ALA A 830 -14.94 -8.80 2.36
N ALA A 831 -15.41 -8.43 3.56
CA ALA A 831 -14.97 -7.22 4.25
C ALA A 831 -13.54 -7.30 4.79
N LEU A 832 -13.09 -8.51 5.15
CA LEU A 832 -11.75 -8.75 5.68
C LEU A 832 -10.74 -9.19 4.62
N PHE A 833 -11.16 -9.29 3.36
CA PHE A 833 -10.34 -9.77 2.24
C PHE A 833 -9.73 -11.17 2.49
N LEU A 834 -10.52 -12.07 3.09
CA LEU A 834 -10.16 -13.46 3.40
C LEU A 834 -11.01 -14.44 2.59
N SER A 835 -10.60 -15.72 2.49
CA SER A 835 -11.48 -16.76 1.96
C SER A 835 -12.56 -17.14 3.00
N PRO A 836 -13.77 -17.57 2.58
CA PRO A 836 -14.79 -18.07 3.52
C PRO A 836 -14.28 -19.19 4.43
N LYS A 837 -13.41 -20.08 3.92
CA LYS A 837 -12.79 -21.16 4.69
C LYS A 837 -11.79 -20.64 5.72
N THR A 838 -11.01 -19.60 5.41
CA THR A 838 -10.12 -18.96 6.39
C THR A 838 -10.93 -18.31 7.52
N VAL A 839 -12.07 -17.71 7.20
CA VAL A 839 -13.02 -17.23 8.22
C VAL A 839 -13.54 -18.40 9.07
N GLU A 840 -13.89 -19.54 8.47
CA GLU A 840 -14.32 -20.75 9.21
C GLU A 840 -13.21 -21.35 10.07
N TYR A 841 -11.95 -21.32 9.61
CA TYR A 841 -10.79 -21.76 10.36
C TYR A 841 -10.59 -20.90 11.61
N HIS A 842 -10.55 -19.57 11.44
CA HIS A 842 -10.49 -18.66 12.58
C HIS A 842 -11.71 -18.80 13.48
N LEU A 843 -12.90 -19.05 12.91
CA LEU A 843 -14.11 -19.32 13.69
C LEU A 843 -13.96 -20.55 14.57
N ARG A 844 -13.30 -21.61 14.09
CA ARG A 844 -12.99 -22.80 14.88
C ARG A 844 -12.02 -22.50 16.02
N HIS A 845 -11.00 -21.69 15.76
CA HIS A 845 -10.07 -21.23 16.80
C HIS A 845 -10.75 -20.29 17.80
N ILE A 846 -11.63 -19.40 17.35
CA ILE A 846 -12.46 -18.55 18.20
C ILE A 846 -13.34 -19.45 19.08
N TYR A 847 -14.02 -20.44 18.53
CA TYR A 847 -14.84 -21.38 19.30
C TYR A 847 -14.03 -22.13 20.35
N GLN A 848 -12.82 -22.55 20.01
CA GLN A 848 -11.93 -23.25 20.93
C GLN A 848 -11.38 -22.33 22.02
N LYS A 849 -10.93 -21.12 21.68
CA LYS A 849 -10.38 -20.13 22.61
C LYS A 849 -11.45 -19.57 23.55
N LEU A 850 -12.66 -19.38 23.01
CA LEU A 850 -13.81 -18.92 23.78
C LEU A 850 -14.52 -20.04 24.52
N ASP A 851 -14.27 -21.33 24.24
CA ASP A 851 -15.04 -22.49 24.72
C ASP A 851 -16.55 -22.38 24.41
N ILE A 852 -16.88 -22.21 23.13
CA ILE A 852 -18.26 -22.18 22.60
C ILE A 852 -18.41 -23.14 21.42
N ARG A 853 -19.64 -23.53 21.08
CA ARG A 853 -19.94 -24.58 20.09
C ARG A 853 -20.80 -24.13 18.93
N SER A 854 -21.36 -22.93 18.99
CA SER A 854 -22.29 -22.46 17.97
C SER A 854 -22.15 -20.97 17.68
N ARG A 855 -22.67 -20.59 16.54
CA ARG A 855 -22.72 -19.19 16.09
C ARG A 855 -23.73 -18.37 16.91
N ASP A 856 -24.78 -19.01 17.40
CA ASP A 856 -25.74 -18.37 18.30
C ASP A 856 -25.11 -18.16 19.68
N GLU A 857 -24.27 -19.08 20.17
CA GLU A 857 -23.45 -18.85 21.36
C GLU A 857 -22.42 -17.74 21.14
N LEU A 858 -21.80 -17.65 19.95
CA LEU A 858 -20.91 -16.52 19.64
C LEU A 858 -21.68 -15.19 19.67
N ARG A 859 -22.90 -15.15 19.13
CA ARG A 859 -23.78 -13.98 19.25
C ARG A 859 -24.13 -13.69 20.69
N SER A 860 -24.42 -14.71 21.50
CA SER A 860 -24.67 -14.54 22.93
C SER A 860 -23.43 -14.03 23.66
N VAL A 861 -22.22 -14.52 23.38
CA VAL A 861 -20.98 -14.00 23.98
C VAL A 861 -20.72 -12.57 23.52
N MET A 862 -20.90 -12.25 22.23
CA MET A 862 -20.80 -10.87 21.73
C MET A 862 -21.86 -9.96 22.34
N ALA A 863 -23.08 -10.47 22.53
CA ALA A 863 -24.20 -9.74 23.09
C ALA A 863 -24.15 -9.67 24.61
N GLU A 864 -23.50 -10.59 25.31
CA GLU A 864 -23.25 -10.57 26.76
C GLU A 864 -22.09 -9.63 27.08
N GLU A 865 -21.06 -9.56 26.24
CA GLU A 865 -20.02 -8.53 26.33
C GLU A 865 -20.57 -7.15 25.92
N GLY A 866 -21.47 -7.10 24.92
CA GLY A 866 -22.20 -5.89 24.50
C GLY A 866 -23.31 -5.45 25.47
N GLN A 867 -23.99 -6.38 26.14
CA GLN A 867 -24.98 -6.10 27.20
C GLN A 867 -24.31 -5.90 28.55
N ALA A 868 -23.13 -6.46 28.82
CA ALA A 868 -22.31 -6.02 29.94
C ALA A 868 -21.95 -4.54 29.76
N ALA A 869 -21.69 -4.09 28.53
CA ALA A 869 -21.54 -2.68 28.20
C ALA A 869 -22.86 -1.86 28.31
N ASP A 870 -24.04 -2.42 27.97
CA ASP A 870 -25.34 -1.71 28.03
C ASP A 870 -26.09 -1.78 29.38
N THR A 871 -25.88 -2.81 30.19
CA THR A 871 -26.46 -2.93 31.55
C THR A 871 -25.68 -2.07 32.56
N LEU A 872 -24.47 -1.63 32.20
CA LEU A 872 -23.72 -0.54 32.86
C LEU A 872 -24.25 0.85 32.49
N ASN A 873 -24.94 1.01 31.34
CA ASN A 873 -25.58 2.27 30.94
C ASN A 873 -26.94 2.52 31.63
N SER A 874 -27.47 1.57 32.41
CA SER A 874 -28.81 1.64 33.02
C SER A 874 -28.86 1.59 34.56
N HIS A 875 -27.72 1.77 35.25
CA HIS A 875 -27.66 1.90 36.72
C HIS A 875 -26.81 3.05 37.26
#